data_AF-A0A834XYW9-F1
#
_entry.id   AF-A0A834XYW9-F1
#
_cell.length_a   1.000
_cell.length_b   1.000
_cell.length_c   1.000
_cell.angle_alpha   90.00
_cell.angle_beta   90.00
_cell.angle_gamma   90.00
#
_symmetry.space_group_name_H-M   'P 1'
#
loop_
_entity.id
_entity.type
_entity.pdbx_description
1 polymer ?
#
loop_
_entity_poly.entity_id
_entity_poly.type
_entity_poly.pdbx_seq_one_letter_code
_entity_poly.pdbx_strand_id
1 'polypeptide(L)'
;MLICRDNSHAFQDRTLNLDEAVKIGRSVARTRASIDNAIFDCKVLSRNHAQLWYKNGKFYLQDTGSSNGTFVNNQRLSTTGSESKAKEVCSGDIVQFGVDVIESTKKVTHGCIIATLKLYLPDGKEAISNRSMYVTRQADVTLEDLYKLNQYVQEASRREKVLQSKLTHLQKLVDNMKVSASQSWKALIDEDRLLSRVKTVESQLVAYSKNFTEDKIRNELVKLEEEKSQYQIVAKDTLQKVHQEKIELSQKIMHLECRLNETEDECQSLHDISKNTQLELQELAVKYTTSQKNLLQLEVSCNEKEQNNIDLIKTHEQEKQDIIDKLKQHNKIEIYLKNKLKQYRIDRINIHKQLTILKNYLQPSFNNDGTIIDASTNIIPNSIMDTINITLDDILNESSNIDIDNIDDSLENLINLQSNDSNEKLTSTSIADTTTTTTTTNSSITTATEPDSPNASFSSVTATDGNDDKDDCIEKCEEWKIDDDEEEEDGEHLEGDYIKTLKPLSSCDRTSYSNITREHILQNFITALESIKGDDNIESQQIVNRELDDIREWFIREPNEQTIEKLKDIYYRTKNDNSRMEEVNEQLVILKEKFEIINCEKSELTKQLNCLKNQCGDMLNATYSIPIHYVAPIAIAFGWMLFDKLF
;
A
#
# COMPACT_ATOMS: atom_id res chain seq x y z
N MET A 1 12.15 -31.80 -27.32
CA MET A 1 13.41 -31.37 -26.67
C MET A 1 13.45 -31.88 -25.23
N LEU A 2 14.63 -32.27 -24.75
CA LEU A 2 14.92 -32.62 -23.35
C LEU A 2 15.87 -31.55 -22.78
N ILE A 3 15.43 -30.84 -21.74
CA ILE A 3 16.20 -29.76 -21.11
C ILE A 3 16.76 -30.24 -19.78
N CYS A 4 18.06 -30.11 -19.56
CA CYS A 4 18.71 -30.53 -18.31
C CYS A 4 18.26 -29.66 -17.11
N ARG A 5 17.97 -30.29 -15.97
CA ARG A 5 17.69 -29.59 -14.71
C ARG A 5 18.91 -29.53 -13.80
N ASP A 6 18.92 -28.58 -12.85
CA ASP A 6 20.04 -28.35 -11.92
C ASP A 6 20.36 -29.55 -11.03
N ASN A 7 19.35 -30.36 -10.70
CA ASN A 7 19.48 -31.57 -9.89
C ASN A 7 19.76 -32.84 -10.72
N SER A 8 20.00 -32.71 -12.02
CA SER A 8 20.35 -33.82 -12.91
C SER A 8 21.85 -34.06 -12.95
N HIS A 9 22.27 -35.29 -13.27
CA HIS A 9 23.56 -35.53 -13.88
C HIS A 9 23.67 -34.73 -15.18
N ALA A 10 24.77 -34.01 -15.36
CA ALA A 10 24.93 -33.02 -16.41
C ALA A 10 24.84 -33.64 -17.82
N PHE A 11 23.99 -33.08 -18.67
CA PHE A 11 23.93 -33.38 -20.10
C PHE A 11 23.55 -32.13 -20.90
N GLN A 12 23.95 -32.09 -22.17
CA GLN A 12 23.54 -31.01 -23.08
C GLN A 12 22.11 -31.24 -23.57
N ASP A 13 21.31 -30.17 -23.63
CA ASP A 13 19.94 -30.22 -24.12
C ASP A 13 19.82 -30.97 -25.46
N ARG A 14 18.81 -31.84 -25.55
CA ARG A 14 18.64 -32.76 -26.69
C ARG A 14 17.44 -32.37 -27.52
N THR A 15 17.61 -32.35 -28.84
CA THR A 15 16.52 -32.14 -29.80
C THR A 15 16.28 -33.43 -30.55
N LEU A 16 15.17 -34.09 -30.23
CA LEU A 16 14.84 -35.41 -30.76
C LEU A 16 13.77 -35.28 -31.83
N ASN A 17 13.98 -35.92 -32.98
CA ASN A 17 12.91 -36.15 -33.94
C ASN A 17 12.13 -37.42 -33.54
N LEU A 18 10.80 -37.32 -33.42
CA LEU A 18 9.91 -38.39 -32.95
C LEU A 18 9.05 -38.99 -34.06
N ASP A 19 9.46 -38.85 -35.33
CA ASP A 19 8.87 -39.57 -36.47
C ASP A 19 8.87 -41.09 -36.26
N GLU A 20 9.96 -41.60 -35.65
CA GLU A 20 10.09 -42.96 -35.16
C GLU A 20 10.25 -42.98 -33.64
N ALA A 21 10.00 -44.15 -33.03
CA ALA A 21 10.09 -44.30 -31.59
C ALA A 21 11.56 -44.23 -31.11
N VAL A 22 11.90 -43.16 -30.38
CA VAL A 22 13.26 -42.89 -29.91
C VAL A 22 13.54 -43.64 -28.62
N LYS A 23 14.66 -44.36 -28.62
CA LYS A 23 15.14 -45.10 -27.46
C LYS A 23 15.95 -44.20 -26.52
N ILE A 24 15.63 -44.29 -25.23
CA ILE A 24 16.32 -43.64 -24.12
C ILE A 24 17.20 -44.66 -23.40
N GLY A 25 18.47 -44.33 -23.18
CA GLY A 25 19.36 -45.24 -22.45
C GLY A 25 20.80 -44.79 -22.32
N ARG A 26 21.63 -45.69 -21.78
CA ARG A 26 23.05 -45.44 -21.54
C ARG A 26 23.90 -45.59 -22.79
N SER A 27 24.90 -44.72 -22.93
CA SER A 27 25.95 -44.77 -23.94
C SER A 27 26.68 -46.12 -23.96
N VAL A 28 26.92 -46.65 -25.15
CA VAL A 28 27.67 -47.89 -25.40
C VAL A 28 28.59 -47.70 -26.60
N ALA A 29 29.60 -48.56 -26.79
CA ALA A 29 30.59 -48.42 -27.85
C ALA A 29 29.99 -48.24 -29.27
N ARG A 30 28.83 -48.84 -29.54
CA ARG A 30 28.11 -48.74 -30.83
C ARG A 30 27.18 -47.53 -30.95
N THR A 31 26.78 -46.91 -29.85
CA THR A 31 25.81 -45.81 -29.84
C THR A 31 26.23 -44.79 -28.78
N ARG A 32 26.83 -43.69 -29.23
CA ARG A 32 27.33 -42.60 -28.39
C ARG A 32 26.25 -41.56 -28.14
N ALA A 33 26.38 -40.85 -27.03
CA ALA A 33 25.56 -39.70 -26.70
C ALA A 33 25.75 -38.57 -27.73
N SER A 34 24.66 -38.03 -28.25
CA SER A 34 24.66 -36.94 -29.26
C SER A 34 23.47 -36.02 -29.02
N ILE A 35 23.51 -34.80 -29.58
CA ILE A 35 22.46 -33.77 -29.40
C ILE A 35 21.12 -34.17 -30.00
N ASP A 36 21.14 -35.04 -31.00
CA ASP A 36 20.00 -35.53 -31.77
C ASP A 36 19.42 -36.85 -31.25
N ASN A 37 19.98 -37.42 -30.17
CA ASN A 37 19.54 -38.68 -29.61
C ASN A 37 19.30 -38.63 -28.09
N ALA A 38 18.59 -39.62 -27.57
CA ALA A 38 18.28 -39.74 -26.15
C ALA A 38 19.23 -40.72 -25.43
N ILE A 39 20.50 -40.71 -25.83
CA ILE A 39 21.54 -41.55 -25.24
C ILE A 39 22.41 -40.71 -24.30
N PHE A 40 22.58 -41.18 -23.07
CA PHE A 40 23.25 -40.46 -22.01
C PHE A 40 24.47 -41.22 -21.50
N ASP A 41 25.56 -40.52 -21.21
CA ASP A 41 26.73 -41.10 -20.55
C ASP A 41 26.53 -41.14 -19.02
N CYS A 42 25.56 -41.95 -18.58
CA CYS A 42 25.14 -42.00 -17.20
C CYS A 42 25.12 -43.44 -16.69
N LYS A 43 25.94 -43.75 -15.66
CA LYS A 43 26.14 -45.11 -15.14
C LYS A 43 24.84 -45.74 -14.61
N VAL A 44 23.96 -44.92 -14.02
CA VAL A 44 22.71 -45.38 -13.39
C VAL A 44 21.58 -45.68 -14.39
N LEU A 45 21.78 -45.43 -15.69
CA LEU A 45 20.82 -45.80 -16.73
C LEU A 45 21.08 -47.22 -17.27
N SER A 46 20.00 -47.95 -17.54
CA SER A 46 20.02 -49.14 -18.38
C SER A 46 20.34 -48.80 -19.85
N ARG A 47 20.88 -49.76 -20.60
CA ARG A 47 21.17 -49.62 -22.05
C ARG A 47 19.89 -49.42 -22.87
N ASN A 48 18.81 -50.09 -22.48
CA ASN A 48 17.44 -49.84 -22.92
C ASN A 48 16.68 -49.44 -21.65
N HIS A 49 16.48 -48.14 -21.44
CA HIS A 49 15.88 -47.64 -20.20
C HIS A 49 14.41 -47.32 -20.41
N ALA A 50 14.12 -46.53 -21.43
CA ALA A 50 12.78 -46.11 -21.78
C ALA A 50 12.67 -45.87 -23.29
N GLN A 51 11.45 -45.65 -23.76
CA GLN A 51 11.16 -45.30 -25.14
C GLN A 51 10.16 -44.15 -25.17
N LEU A 52 10.43 -43.16 -26.03
CA LEU A 52 9.59 -41.98 -26.26
C LEU A 52 9.16 -41.95 -27.72
N TRP A 53 7.86 -41.81 -27.98
CA TRP A 53 7.34 -41.72 -29.34
C TRP A 53 6.12 -40.82 -29.44
N TYR A 54 5.80 -40.43 -30.67
CA TYR A 54 4.60 -39.67 -31.01
C TYR A 54 3.61 -40.57 -31.77
N LYS A 55 2.34 -40.56 -31.37
CA LYS A 55 1.27 -41.31 -32.05
C LYS A 55 -0.08 -40.62 -31.86
N ASN A 56 -0.86 -40.49 -32.93
CA ASN A 56 -2.24 -39.98 -32.91
C ASN A 56 -2.40 -38.62 -32.17
N GLY A 57 -1.48 -37.67 -32.40
CA GLY A 57 -1.57 -36.36 -31.76
C GLY A 57 -0.99 -36.28 -30.35
N LYS A 58 -0.49 -37.39 -29.79
CA LYS A 58 -0.05 -37.49 -28.39
C LYS A 58 1.37 -38.06 -28.28
N PHE A 59 2.08 -37.67 -27.23
CA PHE A 59 3.41 -38.18 -26.91
C PHE A 59 3.31 -39.21 -25.79
N TYR A 60 4.09 -40.28 -25.91
CA TYR A 60 4.06 -41.39 -24.98
C TYR A 60 5.47 -41.75 -24.53
N LEU A 61 5.61 -41.99 -23.22
CA LEU A 61 6.82 -42.51 -22.60
C LEU A 61 6.53 -43.88 -21.98
N GLN A 62 7.43 -44.84 -22.19
CA GLN A 62 7.33 -46.19 -21.62
C GLN A 62 8.67 -46.60 -21.03
N ASP A 63 8.64 -47.15 -19.82
CA ASP A 63 9.78 -47.83 -19.22
C ASP A 63 9.93 -49.24 -19.83
N THR A 64 11.13 -49.57 -20.33
CA THR A 64 11.42 -50.85 -20.98
C THR A 64 12.08 -51.87 -20.04
N GLY A 65 11.67 -51.89 -18.76
CA GLY A 65 12.23 -52.78 -17.75
C GLY A 65 13.55 -52.27 -17.16
N SER A 66 13.65 -50.96 -16.93
CA SER A 66 14.82 -50.32 -16.36
C SER A 66 15.14 -50.83 -14.94
N SER A 67 16.43 -50.89 -14.59
CA SER A 67 16.88 -51.37 -13.28
C SER A 67 16.64 -50.37 -12.16
N ASN A 68 16.70 -49.08 -12.47
CA ASN A 68 16.57 -48.00 -11.50
C ASN A 68 15.26 -47.22 -11.63
N GLY A 69 14.41 -47.56 -12.61
CA GLY A 69 13.08 -46.96 -12.80
C GLY A 69 13.08 -45.68 -13.64
N THR A 70 11.98 -45.50 -14.37
CA THR A 70 11.58 -44.25 -15.03
C THR A 70 10.47 -43.56 -14.25
N PHE A 71 10.54 -42.24 -14.12
CA PHE A 71 9.59 -41.43 -13.38
C PHE A 71 9.09 -40.27 -14.24
N VAL A 72 7.81 -39.93 -14.10
CA VAL A 72 7.18 -38.74 -14.71
C VAL A 72 6.51 -37.96 -13.58
N ASN A 73 6.88 -36.70 -13.37
CA ASN A 73 6.39 -35.85 -12.28
C ASN A 73 6.45 -36.55 -10.90
N ASN A 74 7.62 -37.11 -10.58
CA ASN A 74 7.91 -37.88 -9.36
C ASN A 74 7.10 -39.18 -9.18
N GLN A 75 6.30 -39.59 -10.16
CA GLN A 75 5.58 -40.87 -10.16
C GLN A 75 6.33 -41.91 -10.98
N ARG A 76 6.67 -43.04 -10.37
CA ARG A 76 7.32 -44.17 -11.05
C ARG A 76 6.36 -44.88 -12.01
N LEU A 77 6.82 -45.22 -13.21
CA LEU A 77 5.98 -45.85 -14.24
C LEU A 77 5.75 -47.37 -14.07
N SER A 78 6.74 -48.10 -13.55
CA SER A 78 6.65 -49.55 -13.34
C SER A 78 7.46 -50.01 -12.12
N THR A 79 7.24 -51.26 -11.70
CA THR A 79 8.09 -51.90 -10.70
C THR A 79 9.44 -52.29 -11.30
N THR A 80 10.44 -52.49 -10.45
CA THR A 80 11.84 -52.69 -10.85
C THR A 80 11.99 -53.86 -11.81
N GLY A 81 12.60 -53.61 -12.98
CA GLY A 81 12.84 -54.65 -13.99
C GLY A 81 11.59 -55.09 -14.76
N SER A 82 10.45 -54.39 -14.63
CA SER A 82 9.23 -54.66 -15.40
C SER A 82 8.92 -53.53 -16.39
N GLU A 83 8.36 -53.88 -17.53
CA GLU A 83 7.92 -52.89 -18.53
C GLU A 83 6.67 -52.14 -18.05
N SER A 84 6.63 -50.83 -18.27
CA SER A 84 5.45 -50.03 -17.95
C SER A 84 4.42 -50.08 -19.07
N LYS A 85 3.19 -49.67 -18.78
CA LYS A 85 2.25 -49.23 -19.83
C LYS A 85 2.75 -47.93 -20.44
N ALA A 86 2.37 -47.66 -21.70
CA ALA A 86 2.61 -46.38 -22.35
C ALA A 86 1.91 -45.25 -21.58
N LYS A 87 2.70 -44.30 -21.05
CA LYS A 87 2.20 -43.15 -20.31
C LYS A 87 2.20 -41.94 -21.22
N GLU A 88 1.04 -41.30 -21.37
CA GLU A 88 0.95 -40.02 -22.08
C GLU A 88 1.72 -38.94 -21.31
N VAL A 89 2.56 -38.19 -22.02
CA VAL A 89 3.37 -37.08 -21.49
C VAL A 89 3.11 -35.81 -22.29
N CYS A 90 3.20 -34.66 -21.63
CA CYS A 90 2.95 -33.35 -22.24
C CYS A 90 4.16 -32.42 -22.14
N SER A 91 4.15 -31.31 -22.91
CA SER A 91 5.15 -30.27 -22.75
C SER A 91 5.08 -29.68 -21.33
N GLY A 92 6.22 -29.54 -20.67
CA GLY A 92 6.36 -29.11 -19.27
C GLY A 92 6.56 -30.24 -18.25
N ASP A 93 6.26 -31.50 -18.61
CA ASP A 93 6.44 -32.63 -17.70
C ASP A 93 7.93 -32.82 -17.35
N ILE A 94 8.18 -33.23 -16.10
CA ILE A 94 9.52 -33.57 -15.61
C ILE A 94 9.69 -35.09 -15.70
N VAL A 95 10.70 -35.53 -16.44
CA VAL A 95 11.06 -36.94 -16.55
C VAL A 95 12.37 -37.21 -15.82
N GLN A 96 12.43 -38.32 -15.11
CA GLN A 96 13.63 -38.79 -14.44
C GLN A 96 13.93 -40.24 -14.84
N PHE A 97 15.17 -40.51 -15.19
CA PHE A 97 15.68 -41.82 -15.55
C PHE A 97 16.73 -42.25 -14.53
N GLY A 98 16.39 -43.29 -13.76
CA GLY A 98 17.21 -43.80 -12.67
C GLY A 98 17.09 -43.01 -11.36
N VAL A 99 17.89 -43.43 -10.37
CA VAL A 99 18.02 -42.82 -9.05
C VAL A 99 19.50 -42.66 -8.72
N ASP A 100 19.83 -41.73 -7.83
CA ASP A 100 21.21 -41.50 -7.42
C ASP A 100 21.75 -42.71 -6.65
N VAL A 101 22.93 -43.20 -7.05
CA VAL A 101 23.57 -44.38 -6.45
C VAL A 101 24.93 -43.99 -5.87
N ILE A 102 25.11 -44.23 -4.57
CA ILE A 102 26.37 -44.00 -3.86
C ILE A 102 27.20 -45.29 -3.91
N GLU A 103 28.40 -45.23 -4.48
CA GLU A 103 29.33 -46.36 -4.55
C GLU A 103 30.20 -46.39 -3.28
N SER A 104 29.87 -47.29 -2.34
CA SER A 104 30.48 -47.37 -0.99
C SER A 104 32.00 -47.53 -0.99
N THR A 105 32.56 -48.12 -2.04
CA THR A 105 33.99 -48.39 -2.18
C THR A 105 34.82 -47.15 -2.52
N LYS A 106 34.20 -46.09 -3.07
CA LYS A 106 34.91 -44.88 -3.52
C LYS A 106 34.32 -43.57 -3.01
N LYS A 107 33.22 -43.60 -2.24
CA LYS A 107 32.44 -42.41 -1.83
C LYS A 107 32.07 -41.50 -3.01
N VAL A 108 31.83 -42.08 -4.18
CA VAL A 108 31.39 -41.35 -5.38
C VAL A 108 29.90 -41.58 -5.58
N THR A 109 29.14 -40.51 -5.70
CA THR A 109 27.71 -40.53 -6.03
C THR A 109 27.56 -40.43 -7.55
N HIS A 110 26.87 -41.40 -8.15
CA HIS A 110 26.49 -41.37 -9.55
C HIS A 110 25.06 -40.83 -9.66
N GLY A 111 24.90 -39.64 -10.21
CA GLY A 111 23.60 -38.97 -10.35
C GLY A 111 22.72 -39.54 -11.47
N CYS A 112 21.41 -39.41 -11.33
CA CYS A 112 20.40 -39.76 -12.33
C CYS A 112 20.16 -38.67 -13.38
N ILE A 113 19.45 -38.98 -14.46
CA ILE A 113 19.11 -37.99 -15.50
C ILE A 113 17.73 -37.42 -15.21
N ILE A 114 17.63 -36.09 -15.06
CA ILE A 114 16.38 -35.36 -14.83
C ILE A 114 16.24 -34.30 -15.93
N ALA A 115 15.15 -34.37 -16.68
CA ALA A 115 14.91 -33.48 -17.80
C ALA A 115 13.49 -32.90 -17.78
N THR A 116 13.34 -31.67 -18.24
CA THR A 116 12.03 -31.09 -18.58
C THR A 116 11.75 -31.31 -20.06
N LEU A 117 10.57 -31.85 -20.36
CA LEU A 117 10.12 -32.08 -21.72
C LEU A 117 9.61 -30.77 -22.34
N LYS A 118 10.10 -30.41 -23.52
CA LYS A 118 9.42 -29.47 -24.43
C LYS A 118 9.01 -30.19 -25.69
N LEU A 119 7.71 -30.37 -25.92
CA LEU A 119 7.18 -31.21 -27.00
C LEU A 119 6.49 -30.33 -28.04
N TYR A 120 6.79 -30.55 -29.33
CA TYR A 120 6.24 -29.80 -30.45
C TYR A 120 5.50 -30.75 -31.38
N LEU A 121 4.27 -30.40 -31.74
CA LEU A 121 3.48 -31.10 -32.74
C LEU A 121 4.08 -30.89 -34.15
N PRO A 122 3.74 -31.74 -35.14
CA PRO A 122 4.20 -31.58 -36.52
C PRO A 122 3.83 -30.23 -37.16
N ASP A 123 2.83 -29.53 -36.63
CA ASP A 123 2.43 -28.18 -37.05
C ASP A 123 3.31 -27.07 -36.46
N GLY A 124 4.34 -27.42 -35.70
CA GLY A 124 5.26 -26.50 -35.03
C GLY A 124 4.71 -25.89 -33.73
N LYS A 125 3.46 -26.19 -33.35
CA LYS A 125 2.90 -25.70 -32.08
C LYS A 125 3.40 -26.54 -30.91
N GLU A 126 3.68 -25.87 -29.80
CA GLU A 126 4.04 -26.57 -28.58
C GLU A 126 2.84 -27.36 -28.05
N ALA A 127 3.03 -28.63 -27.73
CA ALA A 127 2.05 -29.54 -27.17
C ALA A 127 1.85 -29.25 -25.67
N ILE A 128 1.40 -28.03 -25.39
CA ILE A 128 1.10 -27.56 -24.04
C ILE A 128 -0.10 -28.35 -23.53
N SER A 129 0.04 -28.95 -22.35
CA SER A 129 -1.09 -29.60 -21.69
C SER A 129 -2.11 -28.54 -21.28
N ASN A 130 -3.36 -28.66 -21.73
CA ASN A 130 -4.50 -27.97 -21.10
C ASN A 130 -4.82 -28.52 -19.70
N ARG A 131 -3.86 -29.17 -19.00
CA ARG A 131 -3.84 -29.25 -17.53
C ARG A 131 -3.62 -27.85 -16.95
N SER A 132 -4.62 -27.01 -17.15
CA SER A 132 -5.11 -26.12 -16.11
C SER A 132 -5.06 -26.90 -14.79
N MET A 133 -4.61 -26.23 -13.73
CA MET A 133 -4.66 -26.69 -12.36
C MET A 133 -6.13 -26.89 -11.92
N TYR A 134 -6.82 -27.85 -12.52
CA TYR A 134 -8.00 -28.45 -11.95
C TYR A 134 -7.53 -29.32 -10.80
N VAL A 135 -7.27 -28.66 -9.67
CA VAL A 135 -7.63 -29.21 -8.37
C VAL A 135 -9.05 -29.72 -8.56
N THR A 136 -9.21 -31.04 -8.50
CA THR A 136 -10.51 -31.68 -8.33
C THR A 136 -11.16 -31.02 -7.11
N ARG A 137 -12.05 -30.05 -7.34
CA ARG A 137 -13.07 -29.71 -6.35
C ARG A 137 -13.90 -30.99 -6.20
N GLN A 138 -13.95 -31.50 -4.98
CA GLN A 138 -14.45 -32.82 -4.54
C GLN A 138 -13.39 -33.93 -4.44
N ALA A 139 -12.35 -33.70 -3.64
CA ALA A 139 -12.04 -34.68 -2.62
C ALA A 139 -12.69 -34.17 -1.33
N ASP A 140 -13.76 -34.81 -0.86
CA ASP A 140 -14.27 -34.56 0.49
C ASP A 140 -13.16 -35.00 1.45
N VAL A 141 -12.37 -34.03 1.93
CA VAL A 141 -11.41 -34.25 2.99
C VAL A 141 -12.24 -34.58 4.22
N THR A 142 -12.22 -35.84 4.64
CA THR A 142 -12.96 -36.24 5.83
C THR A 142 -12.36 -35.54 7.04
N LEU A 143 -13.18 -35.24 8.03
CA LEU A 143 -12.72 -34.62 9.29
C LEU A 143 -11.60 -35.45 9.93
N GLU A 144 -11.64 -36.77 9.79
CA GLU A 144 -10.60 -37.71 10.23
C GLU A 144 -9.26 -37.50 9.49
N ASP A 145 -9.29 -37.26 8.18
CA ASP A 145 -8.08 -36.96 7.40
C ASP A 145 -7.49 -35.61 7.79
N LEU A 146 -8.34 -34.63 8.10
CA LEU A 146 -7.90 -33.31 8.60
C LEU A 146 -7.26 -33.42 10.00
N TYR A 147 -7.83 -34.22 10.90
CA TYR A 147 -7.25 -34.48 12.22
C TYR A 147 -5.91 -35.22 12.13
N LYS A 148 -5.79 -36.24 11.27
CA LYS A 148 -4.53 -36.94 11.03
C LYS A 148 -3.47 -36.01 10.43
N LEU A 149 -3.86 -35.17 9.48
CA LEU A 149 -2.95 -34.17 8.91
C LEU A 149 -2.46 -33.19 9.97
N ASN A 150 -3.37 -32.67 10.81
CA ASN A 150 -3.00 -31.79 11.93
C ASN A 150 -2.04 -32.50 12.89
N GLN A 151 -2.29 -33.77 13.21
CA GLN A 151 -1.39 -34.56 14.06
C GLN A 151 0.00 -34.75 13.42
N TYR A 152 0.08 -35.01 12.12
CA TYR A 152 1.36 -35.12 11.42
C TYR A 152 2.11 -33.79 11.36
N VAL A 153 1.40 -32.69 11.15
CA VAL A 153 1.98 -31.34 11.15
C VAL A 153 2.51 -30.99 12.55
N GLN A 154 1.75 -31.31 13.61
CA GLN A 154 2.20 -31.09 14.99
C GLN A 154 3.41 -31.94 15.35
N GLU A 155 3.42 -33.23 14.98
CA GLU A 155 4.57 -34.10 15.25
C GLU A 155 5.80 -33.69 14.41
N ALA A 156 5.61 -33.26 13.16
CA ALA A 156 6.68 -32.70 12.34
C ALA A 156 7.27 -31.45 12.98
N SER A 157 6.42 -30.51 13.43
CA SER A 157 6.85 -29.30 14.13
C SER A 157 7.58 -29.62 15.44
N ARG A 158 7.12 -30.62 16.20
CA ARG A 158 7.79 -31.05 17.44
C ARG A 158 9.16 -31.66 17.15
N ARG A 159 9.28 -32.50 16.12
CA ARG A 159 10.57 -33.07 15.68
C ARG A 159 11.51 -31.98 15.21
N GLU A 160 11.02 -31.01 14.47
CA GLU A 160 11.79 -29.86 14.00
C GLU A 160 12.35 -29.06 15.17
N LYS A 161 11.55 -28.73 16.19
CA LYS A 161 12.02 -28.06 17.42
C LYS A 161 13.13 -28.83 18.13
N VAL A 162 12.99 -30.16 18.24
CA VAL A 162 14.03 -31.01 18.87
C VAL A 162 15.31 -31.02 18.04
N LEU A 163 15.21 -31.11 16.71
CA LEU A 163 16.37 -31.05 15.81
C LEU A 163 17.05 -29.70 15.89
N GLN A 164 16.29 -28.61 15.94
CA GLN A 164 16.82 -27.26 16.08
C GLN A 164 17.57 -27.10 17.41
N SER A 165 17.02 -27.60 18.52
CA SER A 165 17.70 -27.63 19.82
C SER A 165 18.99 -28.47 19.82
N LYS A 166 18.99 -29.62 19.13
CA LYS A 166 20.21 -30.43 18.97
C LYS A 166 21.25 -29.71 18.12
N LEU A 167 20.83 -29.01 17.06
CA LEU A 167 21.71 -28.26 16.19
C LEU A 167 22.37 -27.10 16.95
N THR A 168 21.61 -26.34 17.74
CA THR A 168 22.18 -25.26 18.56
C THR A 168 23.14 -25.78 19.63
N HIS A 169 22.84 -26.92 20.24
CA HIS A 169 23.77 -27.56 21.18
C HIS A 169 25.07 -28.02 20.49
N LEU A 170 24.98 -28.64 19.31
CA LEU A 170 26.14 -29.05 18.54
C LEU A 170 26.97 -27.85 18.07
N GLN A 171 26.33 -26.76 17.63
CA GLN A 171 27.01 -25.51 17.30
C GLN A 171 27.83 -24.99 18.49
N LYS A 172 27.20 -24.90 19.67
CA LYS A 172 27.89 -24.50 20.90
C LYS A 172 29.07 -25.41 21.23
N LEU A 173 28.94 -26.71 21.01
CA LEU A 173 30.01 -27.67 21.28
C LEU A 173 31.18 -27.50 20.30
N VAL A 174 30.88 -27.26 19.02
CA VAL A 174 31.90 -26.96 17.99
C VAL A 174 32.61 -25.64 18.28
N ASP A 175 31.87 -24.60 18.68
CA ASP A 175 32.45 -23.31 19.04
C ASP A 175 33.38 -23.44 20.25
N ASN A 176 32.94 -24.15 21.30
CA ASN A 176 33.77 -24.44 22.46
C ASN A 176 35.03 -25.23 22.06
N MET A 177 34.90 -26.25 21.21
CA MET A 177 36.03 -27.04 20.72
C MET A 177 37.01 -26.17 19.92
N LYS A 178 36.52 -25.25 19.09
CA LYS A 178 37.34 -24.32 18.31
C LYS A 178 38.13 -23.39 19.23
N VAL A 179 37.49 -22.84 20.27
CA VAL A 179 38.15 -21.99 21.26
C VAL A 179 39.22 -22.78 22.01
N SER A 180 38.89 -23.96 22.53
CA SER A 180 39.85 -24.81 23.23
C SER A 180 41.02 -25.23 22.35
N ALA A 181 40.77 -25.62 21.09
CA ALA A 181 41.82 -25.95 20.13
C ALA A 181 42.74 -24.75 19.90
N SER A 182 42.19 -23.55 19.67
CA SER A 182 42.97 -22.33 19.45
C SER A 182 43.85 -22.00 20.66
N GLN A 183 43.34 -22.19 21.88
CA GLN A 183 44.12 -22.05 23.11
C GLN A 183 45.24 -23.09 23.20
N SER A 184 44.97 -24.36 22.87
CA SER A 184 46.00 -25.41 22.84
C SER A 184 47.09 -25.14 21.81
N TRP A 185 46.71 -24.69 20.60
CA TRP A 185 47.68 -24.28 19.57
C TRP A 185 48.56 -23.11 20.05
N LYS A 186 47.96 -22.12 20.71
CA LYS A 186 48.71 -21.00 21.29
C LYS A 186 49.69 -21.46 22.36
N ALA A 187 49.25 -22.32 23.29
CA ALA A 187 50.11 -22.88 24.32
C ALA A 187 51.29 -23.66 23.75
N LEU A 188 51.09 -24.41 22.66
CA LEU A 188 52.15 -25.17 21.99
C LEU A 188 53.20 -24.25 21.33
N ILE A 189 52.74 -23.17 20.68
CA ILE A 189 53.64 -22.16 20.11
C ILE A 189 54.44 -21.46 21.22
N ASP A 190 53.78 -21.13 22.33
CA ASP A 190 54.41 -20.50 23.48
C ASP A 190 55.47 -21.44 24.12
N GLU A 191 55.18 -22.74 24.21
CA GLU A 191 56.12 -23.76 24.67
C GLU A 191 57.34 -23.86 23.75
N ASP A 192 57.17 -23.93 22.43
CA ASP A 192 58.27 -23.98 21.47
C ASP A 192 59.15 -22.72 21.52
N ARG A 193 58.53 -21.56 21.72
CA ARG A 193 59.24 -20.29 21.93
C ARG A 193 60.05 -20.30 23.23
N LEU A 194 59.50 -20.83 24.31
CA LEU A 194 60.20 -21.00 25.58
C LEU A 194 61.36 -21.98 25.44
N LEU A 195 61.17 -23.11 24.76
CA LEU A 195 62.20 -24.12 24.54
C LEU A 195 63.36 -23.55 23.71
N SER A 196 63.04 -22.79 22.66
CA SER A 196 64.02 -22.05 21.86
C SER A 196 64.80 -21.04 22.71
N ARG A 197 64.12 -20.30 23.60
CA ARG A 197 64.75 -19.37 24.55
C ARG A 197 65.69 -20.10 25.52
N VAL A 198 65.25 -21.21 26.11
CA VAL A 198 66.08 -22.05 27.00
C VAL A 198 67.34 -22.49 26.28
N LYS A 199 67.22 -23.04 25.06
CA LYS A 199 68.38 -23.46 24.26
C LYS A 199 69.36 -22.31 23.97
N THR A 200 68.86 -21.10 23.68
CA THR A 200 69.73 -19.93 23.51
C THR A 200 70.45 -19.54 24.80
N VAL A 201 69.76 -19.56 25.94
CA VAL A 201 70.36 -19.25 27.26
C VAL A 201 71.39 -20.30 27.65
N GLU A 202 71.13 -21.59 27.42
CA GLU A 202 72.10 -22.67 27.63
C GLU A 202 73.35 -22.49 26.77
N SER A 203 73.17 -22.13 25.50
CA SER A 203 74.28 -21.86 24.58
C SER A 203 75.10 -20.64 25.03
N GLN A 204 74.43 -19.59 25.50
CA GLN A 204 75.08 -18.41 26.06
C GLN A 204 75.86 -18.75 27.34
N LEU A 205 75.28 -19.57 28.23
CA LEU A 205 75.93 -20.00 29.48
C LEU A 205 77.22 -20.79 29.20
N VAL A 206 77.20 -21.70 28.22
CA VAL A 206 78.40 -22.45 27.80
C VAL A 206 79.45 -21.55 27.16
N ALA A 207 79.04 -20.54 26.40
CA ALA A 207 79.97 -19.55 25.84
C ALA A 207 80.62 -18.69 26.94
N TYR A 208 79.84 -18.27 27.92
CA TYR A 208 80.30 -17.49 29.08
C TYR A 208 81.21 -18.29 30.00
N SER A 209 80.96 -19.60 30.19
CA SER A 209 81.81 -20.44 31.03
C SER A 209 83.22 -20.67 30.45
N LYS A 210 83.42 -20.47 29.14
CA LYS A 210 84.71 -20.75 28.48
C LYS A 210 85.61 -19.52 28.27
N ASN A 211 85.08 -18.30 28.22
CA ASN A 211 85.79 -17.13 27.65
C ASN A 211 85.67 -15.78 28.40
N PHE A 212 85.28 -15.74 29.68
CA PHE A 212 85.04 -14.47 30.39
C PHE A 212 86.18 -14.00 31.30
N THR A 213 86.77 -12.85 30.96
CA THR A 213 87.62 -12.06 31.86
C THR A 213 86.77 -11.09 32.69
N GLU A 214 87.24 -10.67 33.86
CA GLU A 214 86.49 -9.82 34.80
C GLU A 214 85.97 -8.52 34.16
N ASP A 215 86.76 -7.91 33.26
CA ASP A 215 86.36 -6.70 32.52
C ASP A 215 85.24 -6.96 31.50
N LYS A 216 85.19 -8.15 30.89
CA LYS A 216 84.07 -8.52 30.00
C LYS A 216 82.79 -8.73 30.79
N ILE A 217 82.88 -9.27 32.02
CA ILE A 217 81.72 -9.40 32.92
C ILE A 217 81.15 -8.01 33.21
N ARG A 218 82.00 -7.06 33.61
CA ARG A 218 81.56 -5.68 33.91
C ARG A 218 80.89 -5.00 32.71
N ASN A 219 81.48 -5.11 31.52
CA ASN A 219 80.91 -4.48 30.33
C ASN A 219 79.56 -5.07 29.92
N GLU A 220 79.39 -6.41 30.00
CA GLU A 220 78.08 -7.01 29.77
C GLU A 220 77.08 -6.66 30.87
N LEU A 221 77.51 -6.49 32.12
CA LEU A 221 76.63 -6.06 33.22
C LEU A 221 76.09 -4.64 32.98
N VAL A 222 76.95 -3.72 32.53
CA VAL A 222 76.54 -2.35 32.15
C VAL A 222 75.56 -2.39 30.98
N LYS A 223 75.87 -3.19 29.96
CA LYS A 223 75.01 -3.34 28.78
C LYS A 223 73.65 -3.94 29.12
N LEU A 224 73.60 -4.97 29.96
CA LEU A 224 72.35 -5.58 30.43
C LEU A 224 71.53 -4.61 31.28
N GLU A 225 72.17 -3.78 32.12
CA GLU A 225 71.46 -2.76 32.90
C GLU A 225 70.88 -1.67 31.99
N GLU A 226 71.61 -1.27 30.94
CA GLU A 226 71.15 -0.30 29.95
C GLU A 226 70.00 -0.86 29.09
N GLU A 227 70.11 -2.11 28.61
CA GLU A 227 69.02 -2.81 27.91
C GLU A 227 67.78 -2.94 28.80
N LYS A 228 67.95 -3.35 30.08
CA LYS A 228 66.86 -3.44 31.06
C LYS A 228 66.16 -2.08 31.26
N SER A 229 66.93 -1.01 31.39
CA SER A 229 66.40 0.35 31.52
C SER A 229 65.59 0.75 30.27
N GLN A 230 66.11 0.48 29.07
CA GLN A 230 65.40 0.73 27.81
C GLN A 230 64.11 -0.09 27.71
N TYR A 231 64.16 -1.38 28.02
CA TYR A 231 62.97 -2.24 28.04
C TYR A 231 61.92 -1.73 29.02
N GLN A 232 62.33 -1.26 30.21
CA GLN A 232 61.42 -0.72 31.21
C GLN A 232 60.73 0.57 30.72
N ILE A 233 61.47 1.46 30.06
CA ILE A 233 60.91 2.69 29.48
C ILE A 233 59.91 2.35 28.38
N VAL A 234 60.30 1.52 27.41
CA VAL A 234 59.42 1.12 26.31
C VAL A 234 58.18 0.38 26.81
N ALA A 235 58.32 -0.51 27.79
CA ALA A 235 57.19 -1.21 28.40
C ALA A 235 56.24 -0.24 29.12
N LYS A 236 56.77 0.76 29.83
CA LYS A 236 55.96 1.79 30.49
C LYS A 236 55.20 2.64 29.46
N ASP A 237 55.88 3.13 28.43
CA ASP A 237 55.27 3.98 27.40
C ASP A 237 54.19 3.23 26.61
N THR A 238 54.45 1.96 26.26
CA THR A 238 53.46 1.11 25.58
C THR A 238 52.26 0.80 26.45
N LEU A 239 52.46 0.51 27.75
CA LEU A 239 51.36 0.32 28.69
C LEU A 239 50.54 1.60 28.89
N GLN A 240 51.20 2.76 28.98
CA GLN A 240 50.53 4.04 29.12
C GLN A 240 49.70 4.37 27.89
N LYS A 241 50.22 4.09 26.68
CA LYS A 241 49.49 4.24 25.43
C LYS A 241 48.27 3.32 25.36
N VAL A 242 48.41 2.04 25.67
CA VAL A 242 47.29 1.08 25.68
C VAL A 242 46.25 1.45 26.74
N HIS A 243 46.67 1.96 27.90
CA HIS A 243 45.76 2.44 28.93
C HIS A 243 44.96 3.66 28.46
N GLN A 244 45.62 4.61 27.78
CA GLN A 244 44.96 5.77 27.20
C GLN A 244 43.94 5.37 26.12
N GLU A 245 44.33 4.50 25.20
CA GLU A 245 43.43 3.94 24.18
C GLU A 245 42.22 3.23 24.82
N LYS A 246 42.44 2.49 25.92
CA LYS A 246 41.37 1.85 26.66
C LYS A 246 40.39 2.85 27.27
N ILE A 247 40.87 3.97 27.82
CA ILE A 247 40.00 5.02 28.37
C ILE A 247 39.15 5.63 27.25
N GLU A 248 39.77 5.99 26.13
CA GLU A 248 39.08 6.58 24.97
C GLU A 248 38.00 5.64 24.41
N LEU A 249 38.33 4.35 24.27
CA LEU A 249 37.35 3.34 23.85
C LEU A 249 36.23 3.16 24.88
N SER A 250 36.54 3.17 26.17
CA SER A 250 35.53 3.06 27.23
C SER A 250 34.58 4.25 27.22
N GLN A 251 35.08 5.47 27.02
CA GLN A 251 34.26 6.67 26.87
C GLN A 251 33.38 6.59 25.62
N LYS A 252 33.93 6.10 24.50
CA LYS A 252 33.17 5.91 23.26
C LYS A 252 32.06 4.88 23.41
N ILE A 253 32.31 3.79 24.15
CA ILE A 253 31.27 2.79 24.46
C ILE A 253 30.15 3.43 25.30
N MET A 254 30.49 4.15 26.36
CA MET A 254 29.51 4.83 27.22
C MET A 254 28.63 5.81 26.41
N HIS A 255 29.25 6.59 25.52
CA HIS A 255 28.51 7.50 24.64
C HIS A 255 27.59 6.74 23.67
N LEU A 256 28.06 5.63 23.09
CA LEU A 256 27.24 4.80 22.19
C LEU A 256 26.09 4.13 22.92
N GLU A 257 26.28 3.69 24.16
CA GLU A 257 25.22 3.14 25.02
C GLU A 257 24.16 4.19 25.34
N CYS A 258 24.56 5.41 25.73
CA CYS A 258 23.60 6.49 25.99
C CYS A 258 22.79 6.81 24.73
N ARG A 259 23.45 6.92 23.59
CA ARG A 259 22.80 7.22 22.31
C ARG A 259 21.90 6.08 21.84
N LEU A 260 22.24 4.83 22.17
CA LEU A 260 21.37 3.68 21.92
C LEU A 260 20.10 3.80 22.76
N ASN A 261 20.24 4.07 24.06
CA ASN A 261 19.10 4.21 24.97
C ASN A 261 18.15 5.34 24.51
N GLU A 262 18.69 6.49 24.12
CA GLU A 262 17.90 7.60 23.54
C GLU A 262 17.10 7.14 22.32
N THR A 263 17.73 6.42 21.38
CA THR A 263 17.02 5.92 20.19
C THR A 263 16.01 4.83 20.51
N GLU A 264 16.24 4.02 21.56
CA GLU A 264 15.28 3.02 22.03
C GLU A 264 14.05 3.69 22.65
N ASP A 265 14.25 4.74 23.45
CA ASP A 265 13.17 5.55 24.04
C ASP A 265 12.36 6.28 22.96
N GLU A 266 13.02 6.87 21.95
CA GLU A 266 12.35 7.45 20.78
C GLU A 266 11.51 6.40 20.04
N CYS A 267 12.06 5.21 19.77
CA CYS A 267 11.34 4.13 19.11
C CYS A 267 10.11 3.69 19.92
N GLN A 268 10.25 3.60 21.24
CA GLN A 268 9.15 3.25 22.13
C GLN A 268 8.05 4.30 22.11
N SER A 269 8.41 5.59 22.16
CA SER A 269 7.43 6.69 22.08
C SER A 269 6.66 6.68 20.75
N LEU A 270 7.36 6.48 19.63
CA LEU A 270 6.75 6.37 18.31
C LEU A 270 5.85 5.14 18.20
N HIS A 271 6.24 4.03 18.81
CA HIS A 271 5.41 2.82 18.86
C HIS A 271 4.11 3.07 19.62
N ASP A 272 4.17 3.76 20.75
CA ASP A 272 2.99 4.08 21.56
C ASP A 272 2.06 5.06 20.84
N ILE A 273 2.60 6.07 20.14
CA ILE A 273 1.82 6.96 19.26
C ILE A 273 1.15 6.18 18.13
N SER A 274 1.88 5.29 17.45
CA SER A 274 1.33 4.46 16.37
C SER A 274 0.22 3.54 16.88
N LYS A 275 0.36 3.02 18.10
CA LYS A 275 -0.65 2.16 18.73
C LYS A 275 -1.91 2.94 19.10
N ASN A 276 -1.75 4.13 19.67
CA ASN A 276 -2.89 5.00 20.03
C ASN A 276 -3.66 5.44 18.79
N THR A 277 -2.97 5.89 17.75
CA THR A 277 -3.60 6.25 16.47
C THR A 277 -4.31 5.06 15.81
N GLN A 278 -3.75 3.85 15.92
CA GLN A 278 -4.43 2.64 15.45
C GLN A 278 -5.74 2.38 16.22
N LEU A 279 -5.74 2.56 17.55
CA LEU A 279 -6.95 2.40 18.37
C LEU A 279 -8.02 3.45 18.02
N GLU A 280 -7.62 4.70 17.83
CA GLU A 280 -8.52 5.78 17.40
C GLU A 280 -9.15 5.50 16.03
N LEU A 281 -8.37 5.02 15.07
CA LEU A 281 -8.87 4.60 13.76
C LEU A 281 -9.86 3.43 13.87
N GLN A 282 -9.59 2.49 14.79
CA GLN A 282 -10.48 1.36 15.05
C GLN A 282 -11.80 1.82 15.64
N GLU A 283 -11.77 2.76 16.60
CA GLU A 283 -12.97 3.35 17.18
C GLU A 283 -13.78 4.14 16.14
N LEU A 284 -13.10 4.92 15.29
CA LEU A 284 -13.73 5.67 14.21
C LEU A 284 -14.40 4.73 13.19
N ALA A 285 -13.76 3.62 12.85
CA ALA A 285 -14.34 2.60 11.97
C ALA A 285 -15.60 1.96 12.59
N VAL A 286 -15.59 1.69 13.90
CA VAL A 286 -16.77 1.19 14.63
C VAL A 286 -17.90 2.23 14.63
N LYS A 287 -17.59 3.51 14.87
CA LYS A 287 -18.58 4.59 14.79
C LYS A 287 -19.17 4.71 13.38
N TYR A 288 -18.33 4.68 12.35
CA TYR A 288 -18.76 4.73 10.95
C TYR A 288 -19.70 3.57 10.59
N THR A 289 -19.32 2.33 10.93
CA THR A 289 -20.17 1.15 10.66
C THR A 289 -21.50 1.20 11.42
N THR A 290 -21.52 1.76 12.63
CA THR A 290 -22.75 1.95 13.40
C THR A 290 -23.65 3.00 12.74
N SER A 291 -23.11 4.14 12.33
CA SER A 291 -23.84 5.17 11.58
C SER A 291 -24.38 4.63 10.26
N GLN A 292 -23.62 3.79 9.55
CA GLN A 292 -24.06 3.15 8.31
C GLN A 292 -25.25 2.21 8.54
N LYS A 293 -25.25 1.43 9.63
CA LYS A 293 -26.40 0.60 10.01
C LYS A 293 -27.64 1.44 10.33
N ASN A 294 -27.47 2.56 11.05
CA ASN A 294 -28.57 3.45 11.38
C ASN A 294 -29.17 4.12 10.12
N LEU A 295 -28.33 4.53 9.17
CA LEU A 295 -28.78 5.04 7.87
C LEU A 295 -29.61 4.01 7.11
N LEU A 296 -29.13 2.77 7.04
CA LEU A 296 -29.84 1.68 6.36
C LEU A 296 -31.19 1.38 7.04
N GLN A 297 -31.25 1.44 8.37
CA GLN A 297 -32.51 1.30 9.11
C GLN A 297 -33.49 2.46 8.85
N LEU A 298 -32.99 3.69 8.78
CA LEU A 298 -33.80 4.87 8.43
C LEU A 298 -34.31 4.80 6.99
N GLU A 299 -33.49 4.34 6.06
CA GLU A 299 -33.86 4.15 4.65
C GLU A 299 -34.99 3.13 4.51
N VAL A 300 -34.90 1.98 5.21
CA VAL A 300 -35.99 0.98 5.25
C VAL A 300 -37.27 1.59 5.82
N SER A 301 -37.19 2.34 6.93
CA SER A 301 -38.37 2.97 7.53
C SER A 301 -39.00 4.06 6.64
N CYS A 302 -38.19 4.83 5.92
CA CYS A 302 -38.67 5.80 4.94
C CYS A 302 -39.39 5.10 3.79
N ASN A 303 -38.82 4.03 3.24
CA ASN A 303 -39.44 3.24 2.18
C ASN A 303 -40.77 2.62 2.62
N GLU A 304 -40.86 2.11 3.86
CA GLU A 304 -42.13 1.63 4.42
C GLU A 304 -43.19 2.73 4.51
N LYS A 305 -42.82 3.94 4.96
CA LYS A 305 -43.73 5.08 5.02
C LYS A 305 -44.15 5.56 3.64
N GLU A 306 -43.22 5.57 2.68
CA GLU A 306 -43.50 5.92 1.30
C GLU A 306 -44.49 4.92 0.67
N GLN A 307 -44.26 3.62 0.87
CA GLN A 307 -45.17 2.58 0.39
C GLN A 307 -46.57 2.70 1.01
N ASN A 308 -46.66 2.95 2.31
CA ASN A 308 -47.95 3.19 2.99
C ASN A 308 -48.68 4.42 2.40
N ASN A 309 -47.95 5.51 2.11
CA ASN A 309 -48.53 6.68 1.47
C ASN A 309 -49.00 6.39 0.04
N ILE A 310 -48.23 5.63 -0.74
CA ILE A 310 -48.62 5.21 -2.10
C ILE A 310 -49.92 4.40 -2.04
N ASP A 311 -50.02 3.45 -1.12
CA ASP A 311 -51.22 2.62 -1.00
C ASP A 311 -52.43 3.42 -0.49
N LEU A 312 -52.22 4.38 0.41
CA LEU A 312 -53.25 5.33 0.83
C LEU A 312 -53.75 6.19 -0.34
N ILE A 313 -52.84 6.74 -1.15
CA ILE A 313 -53.20 7.52 -2.35
C ILE A 313 -54.03 6.67 -3.32
N LYS A 314 -53.63 5.42 -3.58
CA LYS A 314 -54.42 4.50 -4.42
C LYS A 314 -55.83 4.28 -3.88
N THR A 315 -55.99 4.12 -2.56
CA THR A 315 -57.33 3.96 -1.96
C THR A 315 -58.19 5.21 -2.16
N HIS A 316 -57.65 6.39 -1.90
CA HIS A 316 -58.37 7.64 -2.12
C HIS A 316 -58.69 7.90 -3.60
N GLU A 317 -57.82 7.50 -4.51
CA GLU A 317 -58.07 7.60 -5.95
C GLU A 317 -59.21 6.67 -6.39
N GLN A 318 -59.27 5.45 -5.84
CA GLN A 318 -60.39 4.54 -6.07
C GLN A 318 -61.70 5.08 -5.51
N GLU A 319 -61.71 5.60 -4.28
CA GLU A 319 -62.89 6.23 -3.67
C GLU A 319 -63.40 7.42 -4.49
N LYS A 320 -62.48 8.26 -4.96
CA LYS A 320 -62.79 9.39 -5.85
C LYS A 320 -63.43 8.89 -7.15
N GLN A 321 -62.89 7.84 -7.76
CA GLN A 321 -63.44 7.27 -8.98
C GLN A 321 -64.86 6.71 -8.78
N ASP A 322 -65.09 6.01 -7.66
CA ASP A 322 -66.41 5.50 -7.31
C ASP A 322 -67.44 6.64 -7.11
N ILE A 323 -67.03 7.76 -6.52
CA ILE A 323 -67.87 8.95 -6.36
C ILE A 323 -68.17 9.59 -7.72
N ILE A 324 -67.18 9.71 -8.60
CA ILE A 324 -67.36 10.21 -9.97
C ILE A 324 -68.38 9.36 -10.73
N ASP A 325 -68.30 8.04 -10.60
CA ASP A 325 -69.22 7.15 -11.31
C ASP A 325 -70.64 7.21 -10.75
N LYS A 326 -70.79 7.36 -9.42
CA LYS A 326 -72.09 7.69 -8.79
C LYS A 326 -72.65 9.02 -9.31
N LEU A 327 -71.83 10.07 -9.40
CA LEU A 327 -72.24 11.38 -9.94
C LEU A 327 -72.71 11.26 -11.39
N LYS A 328 -71.99 10.53 -12.25
CA LYS A 328 -72.40 10.29 -13.64
C LYS A 328 -73.75 9.56 -13.71
N GLN A 329 -74.00 8.59 -12.82
CA GLN A 329 -75.29 7.91 -12.75
C GLN A 329 -76.42 8.87 -12.33
N HIS A 330 -76.20 9.68 -11.30
CA HIS A 330 -77.17 10.69 -10.86
C HIS A 330 -77.46 11.72 -11.96
N ASN A 331 -76.44 12.18 -12.69
CA ASN A 331 -76.62 13.10 -13.82
C ASN A 331 -77.46 12.47 -14.95
N LYS A 332 -77.24 11.19 -15.28
CA LYS A 332 -78.10 10.48 -16.24
C LYS A 332 -79.57 10.44 -15.80
N ILE A 333 -79.81 10.19 -14.52
CA ILE A 333 -81.16 10.20 -13.94
C ILE A 333 -81.76 11.62 -14.01
N GLU A 334 -80.98 12.64 -13.69
CA GLU A 334 -81.40 14.05 -13.77
C GLU A 334 -81.81 14.43 -15.19
N ILE A 335 -80.98 14.10 -16.19
CA ILE A 335 -81.30 14.34 -17.61
C ILE A 335 -82.59 13.62 -18.02
N TYR A 336 -82.76 12.36 -17.61
CA TYR A 336 -83.99 11.60 -17.88
C TYR A 336 -85.22 12.27 -17.27
N LEU A 337 -85.13 12.71 -16.01
CA LEU A 337 -86.22 13.41 -15.33
C LEU A 337 -86.53 14.77 -15.98
N LYS A 338 -85.51 15.56 -16.35
CA LYS A 338 -85.66 16.82 -17.08
C LYS A 338 -86.41 16.62 -18.40
N ASN A 339 -86.02 15.60 -19.18
CA ASN A 339 -86.70 15.27 -20.44
C ASN A 339 -88.16 14.86 -20.22
N LYS A 340 -88.44 14.04 -19.20
CA LYS A 340 -89.79 13.65 -18.84
C LYS A 340 -90.65 14.84 -18.40
N LEU A 341 -90.06 15.78 -17.66
CA LEU A 341 -90.73 17.01 -17.23
C LEU A 341 -91.02 17.94 -18.42
N LYS A 342 -90.08 18.06 -19.38
CA LYS A 342 -90.30 18.76 -20.65
C LYS A 342 -91.43 18.13 -21.46
N GLN A 343 -91.50 16.80 -21.52
CA GLN A 343 -92.60 16.09 -22.18
C GLN A 343 -93.95 16.39 -21.52
N TYR A 344 -94.04 16.30 -20.18
CA TYR A 344 -95.27 16.64 -19.46
C TYR A 344 -95.68 18.11 -19.65
N ARG A 345 -94.73 19.04 -19.76
CA ARG A 345 -95.03 20.45 -20.09
C ARG A 345 -95.63 20.58 -21.50
N ILE A 346 -95.09 19.88 -22.49
CA ILE A 346 -95.64 19.86 -23.86
C ILE A 346 -97.06 19.27 -23.86
N ASP A 347 -97.27 18.16 -23.16
CA ASP A 347 -98.59 17.54 -23.04
C ASP A 347 -99.59 18.48 -22.36
N ARG A 348 -99.17 19.20 -21.30
CA ARG A 348 -99.98 20.24 -20.64
C ARG A 348 -100.38 21.35 -21.61
N ILE A 349 -99.45 21.86 -22.42
CA ILE A 349 -99.72 22.88 -23.44
C ILE A 349 -100.69 22.35 -24.50
N ASN A 350 -100.54 21.10 -24.93
CA ASN A 350 -101.44 20.47 -25.90
C ASN A 350 -102.85 20.30 -25.35
N ILE A 351 -103.00 19.86 -24.09
CA ILE A 351 -104.29 19.80 -23.39
C ILE A 351 -104.89 21.20 -23.27
N HIS A 352 -104.08 22.20 -22.91
CA HIS A 352 -104.52 23.59 -22.83
C HIS A 352 -105.06 24.10 -24.18
N LYS A 353 -104.34 23.86 -25.29
CA LYS A 353 -104.81 24.19 -26.65
C LYS A 353 -106.15 23.52 -26.97
N GLN A 354 -106.31 22.24 -26.62
CA GLN A 354 -107.59 21.54 -26.83
C GLN A 354 -108.73 22.15 -26.00
N LEU A 355 -108.48 22.52 -24.74
CA LEU A 355 -109.45 23.22 -23.89
C LEU A 355 -109.79 24.62 -24.43
N THR A 356 -108.82 25.37 -24.98
CA THR A 356 -109.07 26.67 -25.61
C THR A 356 -109.92 26.54 -26.89
N ILE A 357 -109.68 25.50 -27.70
CA ILE A 357 -110.53 25.20 -28.86
C ILE A 357 -111.95 24.87 -28.40
N LEU A 358 -112.11 24.06 -27.34
CA LEU A 358 -113.41 23.76 -26.74
C LEU A 358 -114.11 25.01 -26.21
N LYS A 359 -113.37 25.95 -25.60
CA LYS A 359 -113.85 27.26 -25.14
C LYS A 359 -114.37 28.12 -26.30
N ASN A 360 -113.65 28.17 -27.42
CA ASN A 360 -114.06 28.95 -28.60
C ASN A 360 -115.29 28.37 -29.33
N TYR A 361 -115.58 27.07 -29.18
CA TYR A 361 -116.85 26.49 -29.67
C TYR A 361 -118.07 26.88 -28.82
N LEU A 362 -117.89 27.39 -27.60
CA LEU A 362 -118.97 27.72 -26.65
C LEU A 362 -119.37 29.20 -26.60
N GLN A 363 -118.84 30.06 -27.49
CA GLN A 363 -119.11 31.52 -27.45
C GLN A 363 -119.53 32.06 -28.83
N PRO A 364 -120.84 32.10 -29.14
CA PRO A 364 -121.46 33.40 -29.52
C PRO A 364 -122.95 33.60 -29.12
N SER A 365 -123.36 34.89 -29.09
CA SER A 365 -124.68 35.49 -28.78
C SER A 365 -124.92 35.67 -27.28
N PHE A 366 -124.97 36.88 -26.69
CA PHE A 366 -125.79 38.03 -27.06
C PHE A 366 -125.13 39.36 -26.66
N ASN A 367 -125.06 40.31 -27.61
CA ASN A 367 -124.93 41.74 -27.34
C ASN A 367 -126.31 42.40 -27.43
N ASN A 368 -126.54 43.37 -26.53
CA ASN A 368 -127.45 44.52 -26.58
C ASN A 368 -128.98 44.32 -26.44
N ASP A 369 -129.46 44.97 -25.38
CA ASP A 369 -130.73 45.69 -25.20
C ASP A 369 -132.08 44.94 -25.20
N GLY A 370 -132.77 45.05 -24.05
CA GLY A 370 -134.20 45.37 -24.04
C GLY A 370 -135.20 44.21 -23.88
N THR A 371 -135.37 43.76 -22.63
CA THR A 371 -136.66 43.42 -21.99
C THR A 371 -137.49 42.20 -22.45
N ILE A 372 -137.31 41.08 -21.71
CA ILE A 372 -138.28 40.20 -20.97
C ILE A 372 -139.64 39.89 -21.65
N ILE A 373 -140.09 38.64 -21.81
CA ILE A 373 -140.70 37.70 -20.81
C ILE A 373 -140.71 36.28 -21.45
N ASP A 374 -139.99 35.28 -20.93
CA ASP A 374 -140.29 34.30 -19.83
C ASP A 374 -141.01 33.04 -20.38
N ALA A 375 -140.71 31.77 -20.03
CA ALA A 375 -140.11 31.22 -18.81
C ALA A 375 -139.49 29.81 -18.96
N SER A 376 -138.74 29.43 -17.91
CA SER A 376 -138.20 28.11 -17.46
C SER A 376 -136.90 27.59 -18.11
N THR A 377 -135.73 28.24 -17.99
CA THR A 377 -134.77 28.36 -16.85
C THR A 377 -134.24 27.07 -16.21
N ASN A 378 -132.94 26.82 -16.41
CA ASN A 378 -132.00 26.69 -15.30
C ASN A 378 -130.70 27.41 -15.68
N ILE A 379 -130.63 28.65 -15.19
CA ILE A 379 -129.52 29.60 -15.34
C ILE A 379 -128.43 29.17 -14.36
N ILE A 380 -127.23 28.86 -14.87
CA ILE A 380 -126.04 28.80 -14.02
C ILE A 380 -125.72 30.24 -13.61
N PRO A 381 -125.65 30.57 -12.31
CA PRO A 381 -125.40 31.95 -11.86
C PRO A 381 -124.04 32.46 -12.34
N ASN A 382 -123.97 33.73 -12.77
CA ASN A 382 -122.73 34.44 -13.16
C ASN A 382 -121.61 34.31 -12.12
N SER A 383 -121.93 34.11 -10.84
CA SER A 383 -120.95 33.86 -9.78
C SER A 383 -120.09 32.61 -9.99
N ILE A 384 -120.62 31.54 -10.62
CA ILE A 384 -119.86 30.32 -10.90
C ILE A 384 -119.01 30.49 -12.17
N MET A 385 -119.52 31.21 -13.17
CA MET A 385 -118.78 31.46 -14.40
C MET A 385 -117.61 32.43 -14.20
N ASP A 386 -117.76 33.42 -13.33
CA ASP A 386 -116.67 34.29 -12.89
C ASP A 386 -115.65 33.54 -12.03
N THR A 387 -116.08 32.60 -11.18
CA THR A 387 -115.15 31.76 -10.40
C THR A 387 -114.37 30.79 -11.31
N ILE A 388 -115.02 30.23 -12.34
CA ILE A 388 -114.35 29.39 -13.34
C ILE A 388 -113.41 30.23 -14.21
N ASN A 389 -113.78 31.46 -14.58
CA ASN A 389 -112.90 32.36 -15.32
C ASN A 389 -111.70 32.81 -14.49
N ILE A 390 -111.88 33.13 -13.20
CA ILE A 390 -110.79 33.49 -12.28
C ILE A 390 -109.86 32.30 -12.06
N THR A 391 -110.39 31.09 -11.87
CA THR A 391 -109.55 29.89 -11.73
C THR A 391 -108.84 29.50 -13.03
N LEU A 392 -109.42 29.80 -14.20
CA LEU A 392 -108.75 29.62 -15.49
C LEU A 392 -107.68 30.70 -15.73
N ASP A 393 -107.93 31.94 -15.32
CA ASP A 393 -107.00 33.07 -15.44
C ASP A 393 -105.83 32.96 -14.44
N ASP A 394 -106.06 32.38 -13.25
CA ASP A 394 -105.00 32.03 -12.29
C ASP A 394 -104.09 30.92 -12.85
N ILE A 395 -104.66 29.92 -13.55
CA ILE A 395 -103.90 28.88 -14.27
C ILE A 395 -103.16 29.46 -15.49
N LEU A 396 -103.70 30.51 -16.12
CA LEU A 396 -103.06 31.25 -17.22
C LEU A 396 -101.91 32.14 -16.72
N ASN A 397 -102.00 32.75 -15.53
CA ASN A 397 -100.96 33.62 -14.97
C ASN A 397 -99.81 32.87 -14.29
N GLU A 398 -100.02 31.64 -13.81
CA GLU A 398 -98.90 30.76 -13.38
C GLU A 398 -98.05 30.24 -14.55
N SER A 399 -98.45 30.50 -15.80
CA SER A 399 -97.75 30.01 -16.99
C SER A 399 -96.64 30.94 -17.53
N SER A 400 -96.50 32.16 -17.00
CA SER A 400 -95.49 33.14 -17.45
C SER A 400 -94.40 33.48 -16.44
N ASN A 401 -94.42 32.91 -15.23
CA ASN A 401 -93.37 33.12 -14.24
C ASN A 401 -92.68 31.81 -13.89
N ILE A 402 -91.60 31.53 -14.61
CA ILE A 402 -90.28 31.06 -14.14
C ILE A 402 -89.45 30.89 -15.42
N ASP A 403 -88.66 31.91 -15.75
CA ASP A 403 -87.58 31.82 -16.74
C ASP A 403 -86.60 30.72 -16.30
N ILE A 404 -86.48 29.66 -17.09
CA ILE A 404 -85.39 28.67 -16.99
C ILE A 404 -84.66 28.58 -18.32
N ASP A 405 -84.44 29.72 -18.96
CA ASP A 405 -83.44 29.81 -20.03
C ASP A 405 -82.08 30.28 -19.48
N ASN A 406 -81.96 30.48 -18.15
CA ASN A 406 -80.75 30.97 -17.49
C ASN A 406 -80.02 29.92 -16.61
N ILE A 407 -80.27 28.63 -16.84
CA ILE A 407 -79.57 27.51 -16.14
C ILE A 407 -78.74 26.66 -17.13
N ASP A 408 -78.76 26.98 -18.43
CA ASP A 408 -77.91 26.29 -19.41
C ASP A 408 -76.45 26.80 -19.36
N ASP A 409 -76.26 28.11 -19.12
CA ASP A 409 -74.92 28.75 -19.09
C ASP A 409 -74.06 28.41 -17.85
N SER A 410 -74.64 27.81 -16.80
CA SER A 410 -73.90 27.42 -15.58
C SER A 410 -73.41 25.96 -15.60
N LEU A 411 -73.87 25.12 -16.53
CA LEU A 411 -73.43 23.71 -16.63
C LEU A 411 -72.27 23.51 -17.62
N GLU A 412 -72.08 24.42 -18.59
CA GLU A 412 -70.90 24.39 -19.46
C GLU A 412 -69.63 24.95 -18.77
N ASN A 413 -69.79 25.84 -17.78
CA ASN A 413 -68.66 26.40 -17.03
C ASN A 413 -68.10 25.50 -15.91
N LEU A 414 -68.81 24.42 -15.54
CA LEU A 414 -68.28 23.40 -14.60
C LEU A 414 -67.56 22.25 -15.32
N ILE A 415 -67.67 22.17 -16.64
CA ILE A 415 -66.94 21.20 -17.48
C ILE A 415 -65.60 21.80 -17.97
N ASN A 416 -65.45 23.13 -18.00
CA ASN A 416 -64.22 23.81 -18.45
C ASN A 416 -63.22 24.21 -17.35
N LEU A 417 -63.43 23.79 -16.10
CA LEU A 417 -62.50 24.02 -14.98
C LEU A 417 -61.66 22.80 -14.59
N GLN A 418 -61.57 21.79 -15.46
CA GLN A 418 -60.70 20.62 -15.25
C GLN A 418 -59.66 20.37 -16.34
N SER A 419 -59.36 21.38 -17.16
CA SER A 419 -58.37 21.26 -18.24
C SER A 419 -57.42 22.45 -18.36
N ASN A 420 -57.04 23.08 -17.24
CA ASN A 420 -55.85 23.93 -17.15
C ASN A 420 -55.42 24.09 -15.69
N ASP A 421 -54.66 23.13 -15.19
CA ASP A 421 -53.49 23.45 -14.37
C ASP A 421 -52.36 22.47 -14.71
N SER A 422 -51.44 22.98 -15.52
CA SER A 422 -49.98 22.93 -15.30
C SER A 422 -49.51 21.77 -14.42
N ASN A 423 -49.02 20.65 -14.97
CA ASN A 423 -47.62 20.50 -15.36
C ASN A 423 -46.64 21.27 -14.44
N GLU A 424 -46.56 20.90 -13.17
CA GLU A 424 -45.28 20.91 -12.48
C GLU A 424 -44.62 19.53 -12.61
N LYS A 425 -43.54 19.57 -13.38
CA LYS A 425 -42.67 18.45 -13.71
C LYS A 425 -41.85 18.10 -12.47
N LEU A 426 -42.32 17.14 -11.69
CA LEU A 426 -41.46 16.34 -10.81
C LEU A 426 -40.50 15.57 -11.73
N THR A 427 -39.31 16.11 -11.94
CA THR A 427 -38.18 15.35 -12.46
C THR A 427 -37.73 14.39 -11.37
N SER A 428 -38.27 13.18 -11.39
CA SER A 428 -37.58 12.01 -10.90
C SER A 428 -36.37 11.76 -11.80
N THR A 429 -35.19 12.17 -11.33
CA THR A 429 -33.94 11.67 -11.88
C THR A 429 -33.82 10.21 -11.44
N SER A 430 -34.03 9.33 -12.40
CA SER A 430 -33.63 7.93 -12.37
C SER A 430 -32.18 7.81 -11.88
N ILE A 431 -31.99 7.15 -10.75
CA ILE A 431 -30.76 6.43 -10.46
C ILE A 431 -31.10 4.96 -10.64
N ALA A 432 -30.90 4.48 -11.86
CA ALA A 432 -30.76 3.07 -12.15
C ALA A 432 -29.26 2.76 -12.27
N ASP A 433 -28.83 1.83 -11.42
CA ASP A 433 -27.84 0.78 -11.68
C ASP A 433 -26.61 1.13 -12.52
N THR A 434 -25.45 1.20 -11.87
CA THR A 434 -24.23 0.65 -12.49
C THR A 434 -23.30 0.07 -11.41
N THR A 435 -23.35 -1.26 -11.33
CA THR A 435 -22.27 -2.20 -10.99
C THR A 435 -20.88 -1.61 -10.77
N THR A 436 -20.35 -1.79 -9.55
CA THR A 436 -18.92 -1.77 -9.25
C THR A 436 -18.27 -3.06 -9.76
N THR A 437 -17.59 -2.96 -10.91
CA THR A 437 -16.55 -3.91 -11.32
C THR A 437 -15.19 -3.39 -10.92
N THR A 438 -14.47 -4.28 -10.25
CA THR A 438 -13.03 -4.32 -9.99
C THR A 438 -12.19 -4.24 -11.27
N THR A 439 -11.07 -3.51 -11.22
CA THR A 439 -9.72 -3.81 -11.78
C THR A 439 -8.89 -2.52 -11.76
N THR A 440 -7.80 -2.39 -11.01
CA THR A 440 -6.44 -2.95 -11.22
C THR A 440 -5.82 -2.59 -12.56
N THR A 441 -4.87 -1.63 -12.57
CA THR A 441 -3.69 -1.54 -13.47
C THR A 441 -2.72 -0.54 -12.81
N ASN A 442 -1.61 -0.92 -12.18
CA ASN A 442 -0.33 -1.39 -12.70
C ASN A 442 0.29 -0.59 -13.86
N SER A 443 1.56 -0.20 -13.61
CA SER A 443 2.72 -0.15 -14.53
C SER A 443 2.74 0.95 -15.61
N SER A 444 3.84 1.55 -16.07
CA SER A 444 5.28 1.48 -15.76
C SER A 444 6.03 2.34 -16.81
N ILE A 445 7.08 3.06 -16.37
CA ILE A 445 8.44 3.09 -16.96
C ILE A 445 8.78 3.90 -18.26
N THR A 446 10.01 4.46 -18.23
CA THR A 446 10.97 4.90 -19.30
C THR A 446 10.69 6.24 -20.01
N THR A 447 11.64 7.15 -20.37
CA THR A 447 13.13 7.15 -20.48
C THR A 447 13.64 8.56 -20.85
N ALA A 448 14.88 8.88 -20.45
CA ALA A 448 15.90 9.75 -21.09
C ALA A 448 15.56 11.27 -21.29
N THR A 449 16.46 12.25 -21.20
CA THR A 449 17.87 12.36 -21.65
C THR A 449 18.46 13.67 -21.09
N GLU A 450 19.79 13.75 -20.87
CA GLU A 450 20.55 15.00 -20.58
C GLU A 450 20.46 16.02 -21.74
N PRO A 451 20.85 17.30 -21.52
CA PRO A 451 22.23 17.67 -21.89
C PRO A 451 22.91 18.76 -21.02
N ASP A 452 24.25 18.67 -21.02
CA ASP A 452 25.29 19.71 -21.14
C ASP A 452 25.57 20.78 -20.05
N SER A 453 26.81 20.68 -19.54
CA SER A 453 27.69 21.68 -18.90
C SER A 453 27.93 22.93 -19.79
N PRO A 454 28.56 24.09 -19.37
CA PRO A 454 29.86 24.13 -18.66
C PRO A 454 30.20 25.39 -17.79
N ASN A 455 31.38 25.27 -17.14
CA ASN A 455 32.39 26.30 -16.86
C ASN A 455 32.18 27.41 -15.81
N ALA A 456 33.14 27.46 -14.87
CA ALA A 456 34.08 28.57 -14.58
C ALA A 456 34.32 28.65 -13.05
N SER A 457 35.42 28.12 -12.49
CA SER A 457 36.82 28.60 -12.50
C SER A 457 37.13 29.72 -11.50
N PHE A 458 38.14 29.44 -10.66
CA PHE A 458 39.05 30.38 -9.95
C PHE A 458 38.45 31.17 -8.77
N SER A 459 39.14 31.43 -7.66
CA SER A 459 40.57 31.37 -7.34
C SER A 459 40.83 31.54 -5.84
N SER A 460 41.90 30.86 -5.40
CA SER A 460 42.87 31.14 -4.32
C SER A 460 42.98 32.56 -3.77
N VAL A 461 43.22 32.67 -2.44
CA VAL A 461 44.23 33.49 -1.73
C VAL A 461 44.28 32.92 -0.28
N THR A 462 45.27 32.16 0.20
CA THR A 462 46.64 32.46 0.73
C THR A 462 46.79 33.62 1.73
N ALA A 463 46.96 33.30 3.01
CA ALA A 463 47.86 33.96 4.00
C ALA A 463 47.82 33.15 5.32
N THR A 464 48.80 32.30 5.66
CA THR A 464 50.13 32.52 6.28
C THR A 464 50.15 32.98 7.75
N ASP A 465 50.80 32.14 8.56
CA ASP A 465 51.58 32.32 9.81
C ASP A 465 50.95 33.09 10.99
N GLY A 466 51.09 32.68 12.26
CA GLY A 466 51.94 31.66 12.89
C GLY A 466 52.17 32.01 14.38
N ASN A 467 52.57 31.00 15.17
CA ASN A 467 53.17 31.02 16.53
C ASN A 467 52.21 31.32 17.71
N ASP A 468 52.39 30.81 18.93
CA ASP A 468 53.07 29.66 19.57
C ASP A 468 52.63 29.73 21.07
N ASP A 469 52.92 28.66 21.83
CA ASP A 469 53.05 28.59 23.30
C ASP A 469 51.81 28.34 24.20
N LYS A 470 51.66 27.04 24.54
CA LYS A 470 51.87 26.39 25.87
C LYS A 470 51.23 26.91 27.19
N ASP A 471 50.67 25.89 27.85
CA ASP A 471 50.68 25.53 29.28
C ASP A 471 49.54 25.98 30.25
N ASP A 472 48.96 24.91 30.81
CA ASP A 472 48.46 24.66 32.18
C ASP A 472 47.11 25.19 32.72
N CYS A 473 46.17 24.23 32.76
CA CYS A 473 45.45 23.70 33.93
C CYS A 473 45.02 24.64 35.06
N ILE A 474 43.70 24.81 35.28
CA ILE A 474 43.11 24.75 36.64
C ILE A 474 41.74 24.05 36.60
N GLU A 475 41.69 22.99 37.40
CA GLU A 475 40.60 22.15 37.88
C GLU A 475 39.60 22.95 38.74
N LYS A 476 38.29 22.75 38.55
CA LYS A 476 37.29 22.79 39.64
C LYS A 476 35.93 22.26 39.19
N CYS A 477 35.63 21.05 39.66
CA CYS A 477 34.27 20.53 39.79
C CYS A 477 33.58 21.25 40.96
N GLU A 478 32.36 21.73 40.75
CA GLU A 478 31.40 21.95 41.84
C GLU A 478 30.10 21.19 41.52
N GLU A 479 29.80 20.32 42.47
CA GLU A 479 28.65 19.45 42.66
C GLU A 479 27.52 20.28 43.29
N TRP A 480 26.33 20.32 42.69
CA TRP A 480 25.15 20.88 43.34
C TRP A 480 23.95 19.96 43.26
N LYS A 481 23.40 19.73 44.46
CA LYS A 481 22.24 18.94 44.82
C LYS A 481 20.96 19.53 44.23
N ILE A 482 20.03 18.64 43.93
CA ILE A 482 18.62 18.94 43.70
C ILE A 482 17.97 18.99 45.08
N ASP A 483 17.53 20.17 45.49
CA ASP A 483 16.53 20.35 46.54
C ASP A 483 15.25 20.82 45.85
N ASP A 484 14.16 20.09 46.10
CA ASP A 484 12.79 20.46 45.78
C ASP A 484 12.40 21.67 46.64
N ASP A 485 11.89 22.74 46.02
CA ASP A 485 10.96 23.66 46.66
C ASP A 485 10.06 24.29 45.58
N GLU A 486 8.75 24.12 45.78
CA GLU A 486 7.67 24.82 45.08
C GLU A 486 7.72 26.30 45.46
N GLU A 487 7.70 27.22 44.48
CA GLU A 487 7.18 28.58 44.68
C GLU A 487 6.58 29.11 43.36
N GLU A 488 5.29 29.42 43.43
CA GLU A 488 4.58 30.32 42.50
C GLU A 488 5.20 31.72 42.61
N GLU A 489 5.50 32.39 41.49
CA GLU A 489 5.45 33.86 41.47
C GLU A 489 5.23 34.43 40.07
N ASP A 490 4.49 35.53 40.08
CA ASP A 490 3.82 36.24 39.00
C ASP A 490 4.74 36.90 37.96
N GLY A 491 4.12 37.27 36.83
CA GLY A 491 4.80 37.82 35.66
C GLY A 491 5.42 39.20 35.81
N GLU A 492 6.39 39.47 34.95
CA GLU A 492 6.84 40.84 34.65
C GLU A 492 6.91 41.07 33.13
N HIS A 493 6.13 42.08 32.72
CA HIS A 493 6.24 42.85 31.49
C HIS A 493 7.66 43.41 31.31
N LEU A 494 8.28 43.13 30.16
CA LEU A 494 9.35 43.97 29.61
C LEU A 494 8.90 44.54 28.25
N GLU A 495 7.92 45.43 28.31
CA GLU A 495 7.61 46.36 27.22
C GLU A 495 8.29 47.70 27.53
N GLY A 496 9.56 47.82 27.17
CA GLY A 496 10.27 49.04 27.48
C GLY A 496 11.75 49.06 27.12
N ASP A 497 12.11 48.93 25.84
CA ASP A 497 13.39 49.50 25.40
C ASP A 497 13.54 49.85 23.89
N TYR A 498 12.47 49.79 23.08
CA TYR A 498 12.53 50.18 21.66
C TYR A 498 11.83 51.51 21.30
N ILE A 499 11.58 52.40 22.27
CA ILE A 499 11.05 53.75 22.03
C ILE A 499 12.09 54.81 22.40
N LYS A 500 13.24 54.82 21.72
CA LYS A 500 14.27 55.88 21.89
C LYS A 500 14.83 56.47 20.61
N THR A 501 14.18 56.27 19.48
CA THR A 501 14.43 57.08 18.28
C THR A 501 13.11 57.46 17.67
N LEU A 502 12.63 58.68 17.94
CA LEU A 502 11.83 59.54 17.04
C LEU A 502 11.46 60.81 17.82
N LYS A 503 11.97 61.96 17.36
CA LYS A 503 11.65 63.29 17.90
C LYS A 503 10.16 63.63 17.67
N PRO A 504 9.49 64.33 18.60
CA PRO A 504 8.12 64.76 18.36
C PRO A 504 8.10 66.00 17.46
N LEU A 505 7.36 65.96 16.36
CA LEU A 505 6.95 67.16 15.61
C LEU A 505 5.54 67.59 16.03
N SER A 506 5.41 68.91 16.15
CA SER A 506 4.27 69.65 16.65
C SER A 506 3.00 69.52 15.80
N SER A 507 1.87 69.64 16.49
CA SER A 507 0.49 69.79 16.05
C SER A 507 0.26 70.41 14.65
N CYS A 508 -0.42 69.64 13.77
CA CYS A 508 -1.54 70.09 12.93
C CYS A 508 -2.23 68.87 12.25
N ASP A 509 -3.56 68.88 12.21
CA ASP A 509 -4.51 68.06 11.43
C ASP A 509 -4.36 66.51 11.43
N ARG A 510 -5.02 65.88 12.42
CA ARG A 510 -4.86 64.45 12.78
C ARG A 510 -5.53 63.40 11.88
N THR A 511 -6.32 63.76 10.87
CA THR A 511 -7.07 62.74 10.08
C THR A 511 -6.60 62.56 8.64
N SER A 512 -5.89 63.53 8.05
CA SER A 512 -5.31 63.38 6.70
C SER A 512 -3.83 62.95 6.73
N TYR A 513 -3.09 63.35 7.76
CA TYR A 513 -1.67 62.95 7.91
C TYR A 513 -1.48 61.48 8.31
N SER A 514 -2.43 60.84 9.01
CA SER A 514 -2.28 59.42 9.41
C SER A 514 -2.40 58.48 8.22
N ASN A 515 -3.20 58.82 7.21
CA ASN A 515 -3.35 58.00 6.01
C ASN A 515 -2.14 58.13 5.08
N ILE A 516 -1.59 59.35 4.93
CA ILE A 516 -0.36 59.59 4.15
C ILE A 516 0.83 58.90 4.81
N THR A 517 0.95 58.90 6.14
CA THR A 517 2.01 58.15 6.84
C THR A 517 1.82 56.65 6.77
N ARG A 518 0.58 56.15 6.80
CA ARG A 518 0.26 54.72 6.65
C ARG A 518 0.64 54.20 5.26
N GLU A 519 0.32 54.93 4.21
CA GLU A 519 0.65 54.59 2.83
C GLU A 519 2.17 54.67 2.59
N HIS A 520 2.86 55.64 3.20
CA HIS A 520 4.32 55.75 3.13
C HIS A 520 5.06 54.62 3.88
N ILE A 521 4.56 54.21 5.05
CA ILE A 521 5.11 53.09 5.81
C ILE A 521 4.89 51.77 5.05
N LEU A 522 3.69 51.57 4.49
CA LEU A 522 3.39 50.45 3.60
C LEU A 522 4.34 50.41 2.41
N GLN A 523 4.53 51.53 1.73
CA GLN A 523 5.38 51.60 0.54
C GLN A 523 6.85 51.31 0.86
N ASN A 524 7.36 51.80 2.00
CA ASN A 524 8.71 51.48 2.46
C ASN A 524 8.87 50.01 2.88
N PHE A 525 7.85 49.44 3.52
CA PHE A 525 7.84 48.03 3.92
C PHE A 525 7.79 47.10 2.69
N ILE A 526 6.95 47.43 1.71
CA ILE A 526 6.87 46.75 0.41
C ILE A 526 8.24 46.82 -0.29
N THR A 527 8.84 48.00 -0.38
CA THR A 527 10.13 48.19 -1.07
C THR A 527 11.25 47.40 -0.38
N ALA A 528 11.23 47.31 0.96
CA ALA A 528 12.20 46.52 1.72
C ALA A 528 12.00 45.00 1.52
N LEU A 529 10.76 44.53 1.47
CA LEU A 529 10.46 43.10 1.24
C LEU A 529 10.68 42.68 -0.21
N GLU A 530 10.41 43.56 -1.17
CA GLU A 530 10.63 43.31 -2.60
C GLU A 530 12.13 43.27 -2.95
N SER A 531 12.98 43.91 -2.13
CA SER A 531 14.44 43.81 -2.21
C SER A 531 15.02 42.47 -1.71
N ILE A 532 14.25 41.66 -0.96
CA ILE A 532 14.70 40.36 -0.41
C ILE A 532 14.40 39.20 -1.39
N LYS A 533 13.67 39.48 -2.48
CA LYS A 533 13.13 38.52 -3.47
C LYS A 533 14.18 37.84 -4.38
N GLY A 534 15.47 38.02 -4.13
CA GLY A 534 16.55 37.72 -5.09
C GLY A 534 16.77 36.24 -5.42
N ASP A 535 16.63 35.32 -4.45
CA ASP A 535 17.19 33.95 -4.59
C ASP A 535 16.20 32.80 -4.34
N ASP A 536 14.90 33.06 -4.14
CA ASP A 536 13.93 32.02 -3.75
C ASP A 536 13.13 31.39 -4.92
N ASN A 537 12.67 30.15 -4.73
CA ASN A 537 11.83 29.38 -5.66
C ASN A 537 10.50 30.11 -6.01
N ILE A 538 9.97 29.88 -7.22
CA ILE A 538 8.76 30.55 -7.76
C ILE A 538 7.55 30.37 -6.84
N GLU A 539 7.39 29.20 -6.22
CA GLU A 539 6.28 28.92 -5.30
C GLU A 539 6.40 29.73 -4.00
N SER A 540 7.60 29.83 -3.43
CA SER A 540 7.88 30.67 -2.27
C SER A 540 7.60 32.14 -2.57
N GLN A 541 8.00 32.61 -3.76
CA GLN A 541 7.71 33.97 -4.20
C GLN A 541 6.20 34.23 -4.34
N GLN A 542 5.40 33.25 -4.79
CA GLN A 542 3.95 33.39 -4.90
C GLN A 542 3.26 33.47 -3.53
N ILE A 543 3.73 32.70 -2.55
CA ILE A 543 3.21 32.74 -1.18
C ILE A 543 3.54 34.08 -0.53
N VAL A 544 4.78 34.55 -0.65
CA VAL A 544 5.20 35.86 -0.12
C VAL A 544 4.40 37.00 -0.76
N ASN A 545 4.17 36.97 -2.08
CA ASN A 545 3.35 38.00 -2.73
C ASN A 545 1.89 37.99 -2.25
N ARG A 546 1.32 36.82 -1.94
CA ARG A 546 -0.05 36.69 -1.41
C ARG A 546 -0.17 37.25 0.01
N GLU A 547 0.75 36.88 0.90
CA GLU A 547 0.80 37.40 2.27
C GLU A 547 1.04 38.93 2.28
N LEU A 548 1.87 39.43 1.35
CA LEU A 548 2.06 40.86 1.13
C LEU A 548 0.77 41.58 0.69
N ASP A 549 -0.02 40.96 -0.18
CA ASP A 549 -1.31 41.49 -0.62
C ASP A 549 -2.36 41.47 0.50
N ASP A 550 -2.36 40.44 1.34
CA ASP A 550 -3.22 40.36 2.53
C ASP A 550 -2.86 41.45 3.55
N ILE A 551 -1.56 41.68 3.79
CA ILE A 551 -1.09 42.79 4.63
C ILE A 551 -1.52 44.14 4.04
N ARG A 552 -1.40 44.34 2.72
CA ARG A 552 -1.90 45.56 2.04
C ARG A 552 -3.38 45.78 2.29
N GLU A 553 -4.21 44.74 2.16
CA GLU A 553 -5.65 44.82 2.38
C GLU A 553 -6.01 45.10 3.86
N TRP A 554 -5.30 44.51 4.84
CA TRP A 554 -5.50 44.82 6.26
C TRP A 554 -5.17 46.27 6.57
N PHE A 555 -4.07 46.78 6.03
CA PHE A 555 -3.71 48.17 6.18
C PHE A 555 -4.70 49.11 5.48
N ILE A 556 -5.49 48.70 4.49
CA ILE A 556 -6.48 49.58 3.85
C ILE A 556 -7.84 49.53 4.56
N ARG A 557 -8.28 48.36 5.05
CA ARG A 557 -9.66 48.15 5.48
C ARG A 557 -9.88 48.01 6.98
N GLU A 558 -8.85 47.70 7.77
CA GLU A 558 -9.01 47.31 9.17
C GLU A 558 -8.47 48.34 10.19
N PRO A 559 -9.08 48.40 11.40
CA PRO A 559 -8.63 49.28 12.48
C PRO A 559 -7.26 48.84 13.03
N ASN A 560 -6.44 49.81 13.45
CA ASN A 560 -5.02 49.62 13.81
C ASN A 560 -4.77 48.50 14.83
N GLU A 561 -5.68 48.33 15.79
CA GLU A 561 -5.56 47.36 16.88
C GLU A 561 -5.61 45.91 16.35
N GLN A 562 -6.50 45.64 15.39
CA GLN A 562 -6.60 44.33 14.73
C GLN A 562 -5.44 44.07 13.76
N THR A 563 -4.97 45.10 13.06
CA THR A 563 -3.80 44.97 12.18
C THR A 563 -2.54 44.63 12.98
N ILE A 564 -2.35 45.24 14.17
CA ILE A 564 -1.20 44.96 15.04
C ILE A 564 -1.26 43.52 15.59
N GLU A 565 -2.44 43.04 15.98
CA GLU A 565 -2.63 41.67 16.46
C GLU A 565 -2.29 40.63 15.37
N LYS A 566 -2.82 40.83 14.15
CA LYS A 566 -2.49 39.96 13.01
C LYS A 566 -1.01 40.00 12.62
N LEU A 567 -0.36 41.16 12.72
CA LEU A 567 1.09 41.28 12.49
C LEU A 567 1.92 40.59 13.58
N LYS A 568 1.46 40.61 14.84
CA LYS A 568 2.08 39.83 15.92
C LYS A 568 2.00 38.34 15.61
N ASP A 569 0.86 37.85 15.13
CA ASP A 569 0.70 36.44 14.75
C ASP A 569 1.64 36.02 13.62
N ILE A 570 1.79 36.86 12.58
CA ILE A 570 2.78 36.61 11.50
C ILE A 570 4.20 36.62 12.06
N TYR A 571 4.53 37.56 12.93
CA TYR A 571 5.86 37.64 13.54
C TYR A 571 6.18 36.39 14.37
N TYR A 572 5.27 35.96 15.24
CA TYR A 572 5.48 34.76 16.05
C TYR A 572 5.53 33.49 15.21
N ARG A 573 4.69 33.37 14.18
CA ARG A 573 4.77 32.27 13.21
C ARG A 573 6.14 32.24 12.52
N THR A 574 6.60 33.38 12.02
CA THR A 574 7.90 33.49 11.34
C THR A 574 9.06 33.19 12.28
N LYS A 575 9.00 33.67 13.53
CA LYS A 575 10.01 33.36 14.56
C LYS A 575 10.08 31.86 14.85
N ASN A 576 8.92 31.22 15.00
CA ASN A 576 8.83 29.79 15.25
C ASN A 576 9.32 28.95 14.05
N ASP A 577 8.97 29.36 12.82
CA ASP A 577 9.46 28.72 11.61
C ASP A 577 10.97 28.90 11.42
N ASN A 578 11.53 30.06 11.77
CA ASN A 578 12.99 30.26 11.79
C ASN A 578 13.69 29.34 12.78
N SER A 579 13.17 29.22 14.01
CA SER A 579 13.73 28.29 15.00
C SER A 579 13.66 26.83 14.50
N ARG A 580 12.56 26.44 13.86
CA ARG A 580 12.42 25.10 13.26
C ARG A 580 13.38 24.89 12.09
N MET A 581 13.65 25.94 11.30
CA MET A 581 14.60 25.88 10.19
C MET A 581 16.05 25.79 10.68
N GLU A 582 16.40 26.46 11.77
CA GLU A 582 17.69 26.30 12.44
C GLU A 582 17.90 24.86 12.92
N GLU A 583 16.90 24.26 13.56
CA GLU A 583 16.94 22.86 14.01
C GLU A 583 17.15 21.89 12.82
N VAL A 584 16.41 22.08 11.73
CA VAL A 584 16.58 21.28 10.51
C VAL A 584 17.98 21.46 9.92
N ASN A 585 18.53 22.66 9.95
CA ASN A 585 19.87 22.92 9.43
C ASN A 585 20.95 22.23 10.29
N GLU A 586 20.82 22.23 11.62
CA GLU A 586 21.69 21.47 12.52
C GLU A 586 21.63 19.97 12.23
N GLN A 587 20.42 19.43 12.05
CA GLN A 587 20.25 18.02 11.66
C GLN A 587 20.90 17.71 10.31
N LEU A 588 20.84 18.64 9.35
CA LEU A 588 21.45 18.50 8.03
C LEU A 588 22.99 18.50 8.12
N VAL A 589 23.57 19.33 8.98
CA VAL A 589 25.01 19.35 9.27
C VAL A 589 25.44 18.01 9.88
N ILE A 590 24.71 17.50 10.87
CA ILE A 590 25.00 16.18 11.47
C ILE A 590 24.90 15.06 10.42
N LEU A 591 23.89 15.11 9.55
CA LEU A 591 23.73 14.12 8.49
C LEU A 591 24.89 14.18 7.48
N LYS A 592 25.35 15.39 7.14
CA LYS A 592 26.50 15.61 6.26
C LYS A 592 27.78 15.04 6.86
N GLU A 593 28.06 15.30 8.14
CA GLU A 593 29.21 14.71 8.84
C GLU A 593 29.14 13.18 8.88
N LYS A 594 27.97 12.61 9.19
CA LYS A 594 27.75 11.16 9.14
C LYS A 594 28.00 10.59 7.75
N PHE A 595 27.54 11.27 6.70
CA PHE A 595 27.78 10.87 5.32
C PHE A 595 29.27 10.90 4.97
N GLU A 596 30.01 11.92 5.42
CA GLU A 596 31.47 12.00 5.23
C GLU A 596 32.20 10.85 5.94
N ILE A 597 31.82 10.51 7.18
CA ILE A 597 32.38 9.36 7.91
C ILE A 597 32.14 8.06 7.13
N ILE A 598 30.91 7.82 6.67
CA ILE A 598 30.57 6.62 5.88
C ILE A 598 31.38 6.56 4.59
N ASN A 599 31.60 7.71 3.94
CA ASN A 599 32.38 7.77 2.72
C ASN A 599 33.88 7.50 2.95
N CYS A 600 34.42 7.95 4.10
CA CYS A 600 35.75 7.58 4.56
C CYS A 600 35.88 6.08 4.82
N GLU A 601 34.93 5.47 5.53
CA GLU A 601 34.91 4.01 5.77
C GLU A 601 34.81 3.21 4.47
N LYS A 602 33.98 3.67 3.52
CA LYS A 602 33.88 3.07 2.18
C LYS A 602 35.22 3.14 1.43
N SER A 603 35.94 4.25 1.54
CA SER A 603 37.28 4.41 0.95
C SER A 603 38.29 3.45 1.59
N GLU A 604 38.27 3.32 2.92
CA GLU A 604 39.08 2.36 3.69
C GLU A 604 38.85 0.91 3.24
N LEU A 605 37.59 0.48 3.19
CA LEU A 605 37.19 -0.85 2.75
C LEU A 605 37.60 -1.13 1.30
N THR A 606 37.50 -0.12 0.43
CA THR A 606 37.93 -0.24 -0.97
C THR A 606 39.44 -0.45 -1.07
N LYS A 607 40.23 0.23 -0.23
CA LYS A 607 41.69 0.01 -0.15
C LYS A 607 42.02 -1.38 0.36
N GLN A 608 41.33 -1.86 1.40
CA GLN A 608 41.51 -3.22 1.94
C GLN A 608 41.18 -4.29 0.90
N LEU A 609 40.08 -4.13 0.16
CA LEU A 609 39.68 -5.05 -0.91
C LEU A 609 40.72 -5.08 -2.04
N ASN A 610 41.26 -3.93 -2.44
CA ASN A 610 42.34 -3.87 -3.43
C ASN A 610 43.63 -4.51 -2.92
N CYS A 611 43.97 -4.34 -1.64
CA CYS A 611 45.13 -5.00 -1.02
C CYS A 611 44.97 -6.54 -1.04
N LEU A 612 43.80 -7.05 -0.62
CA LEU A 612 43.46 -8.47 -0.68
C LEU A 612 43.48 -9.01 -2.11
N LYS A 613 42.95 -8.24 -3.08
CA LYS A 613 42.97 -8.61 -4.50
C LYS A 613 44.41 -8.71 -5.02
N ASN A 614 45.29 -7.80 -4.64
CA ASN A 614 46.70 -7.87 -4.99
C ASN A 614 47.39 -9.08 -4.33
N GLN A 615 47.13 -9.34 -3.05
CA GLN A 615 47.66 -10.53 -2.36
C GLN A 615 47.16 -11.84 -2.99
N CYS A 616 45.90 -11.92 -3.40
CA CYS A 616 45.37 -13.06 -4.15
C CYS A 616 45.96 -13.15 -5.56
N GLY A 617 46.23 -12.02 -6.21
CA GLY A 617 46.94 -11.95 -7.49
C GLY A 617 48.38 -12.45 -7.39
N ASP A 618 49.09 -12.08 -6.33
CA ASP A 618 50.46 -12.53 -6.05
C ASP A 618 50.48 -14.04 -5.73
N MET A 619 49.48 -14.54 -5.01
CA MET A 619 49.26 -15.97 -4.76
C MET A 619 48.96 -16.78 -6.04
N LEU A 620 48.26 -16.18 -7.02
CA LEU A 620 47.96 -16.80 -8.32
C LEU A 620 49.13 -16.70 -9.31
N ASN A 621 49.93 -15.63 -9.23
CA ASN A 621 51.15 -15.46 -10.02
C ASN A 621 52.38 -16.18 -9.45
N ALA A 622 52.34 -16.56 -8.17
CA ALA A 622 53.26 -17.52 -7.57
C ALA A 622 52.97 -18.93 -8.12
N THR A 623 53.29 -19.13 -9.39
CA THR A 623 53.55 -20.46 -9.93
C THR A 623 54.63 -21.06 -9.05
N TYR A 624 54.35 -22.19 -8.40
CA TYR A 624 55.31 -22.95 -7.61
C TYR A 624 56.50 -23.37 -8.48
N SER A 625 57.46 -22.48 -8.69
CA SER A 625 58.81 -22.83 -9.08
C SER A 625 59.52 -23.30 -7.82
N ILE A 626 59.17 -24.50 -7.35
CA ILE A 626 59.99 -25.22 -6.38
C ILE A 626 61.39 -25.28 -7.01
N PRO A 627 62.43 -24.72 -6.37
CA PRO A 627 63.77 -24.77 -6.96
C PRO A 627 64.15 -26.23 -7.15
N ILE A 628 64.40 -26.62 -8.41
CA ILE A 628 64.81 -27.97 -8.83
C ILE A 628 65.96 -28.53 -7.96
N HIS A 629 66.74 -27.63 -7.33
CA HIS A 629 67.80 -27.94 -6.38
C HIS A 629 67.38 -28.71 -5.12
N TYR A 630 66.12 -28.62 -4.66
CA TYR A 630 65.66 -29.38 -3.48
C TYR A 630 65.04 -30.74 -3.81
N VAL A 631 64.51 -30.91 -5.03
CA VAL A 631 63.84 -32.14 -5.46
C VAL A 631 64.84 -33.18 -5.96
N ALA A 632 65.92 -32.75 -6.63
CA ALA A 632 66.92 -33.66 -7.18
C ALA A 632 67.65 -34.51 -6.11
N PRO A 633 68.11 -33.96 -4.97
CA PRO A 633 68.77 -34.76 -3.93
C PRO A 633 67.82 -35.78 -3.28
N ILE A 634 66.55 -35.43 -3.11
CA ILE A 634 65.52 -36.30 -2.52
C ILE A 634 65.18 -37.44 -3.48
N ALA A 635 65.04 -37.16 -4.78
CA ALA A 635 64.80 -38.18 -5.79
C ALA A 635 65.99 -39.14 -5.95
N ILE A 636 67.22 -38.62 -5.86
CA ILE A 636 68.45 -39.44 -5.89
C ILE A 636 68.53 -40.32 -4.63
N ALA A 637 68.25 -39.77 -3.45
CA ALA A 637 68.22 -40.55 -2.20
C ALA A 637 67.14 -41.65 -2.24
N PHE A 638 65.97 -41.37 -2.81
CA PHE A 638 64.89 -42.35 -2.97
C PHE A 638 65.24 -43.44 -3.98
N GLY A 639 65.89 -43.07 -5.09
CA GLY A 639 66.41 -44.02 -6.08
C GLY A 639 67.49 -44.92 -5.48
N TRP A 640 68.37 -44.37 -4.64
CA TRP A 640 69.41 -45.15 -3.97
C TRP A 640 68.85 -46.11 -2.92
N MET A 641 67.86 -45.66 -2.13
CA MET A 641 67.14 -46.53 -1.19
C MET A 641 66.36 -47.68 -1.86
N LEU A 642 65.86 -47.47 -3.08
CA LEU A 642 65.20 -48.52 -3.85
C LEU A 642 66.20 -49.51 -4.46
N PHE A 643 67.38 -49.04 -4.87
CA PHE A 643 68.43 -49.87 -5.43
C PHE A 643 69.04 -50.81 -4.36
N ASP A 644 69.24 -50.31 -3.15
CA ASP A 644 69.74 -51.06 -1.97
C ASP A 644 68.75 -52.11 -1.44
N LYS A 645 67.50 -52.08 -1.93
CA LYS A 645 66.47 -53.10 -1.63
C LYS A 645 66.26 -54.12 -2.74
N LEU A 646 66.83 -53.88 -3.93
CA LEU A 646 66.65 -54.70 -5.13
C LEU A 646 67.88 -55.53 -5.49
N PHE A 647 69.05 -55.20 -4.93
CA PHE A 647 70.30 -55.95 -4.97
C PHE A 647 70.82 -56.13 -3.54
#